data_AF-A0A3M1TQM8-F1
#
_entry.id   AF-A0A3M1TQM8-F1
#
_cell.length_a   1.000
_cell.length_b   1.000
_cell.length_c   1.000
_cell.angle_alpha   90.00
_cell.angle_beta   90.00
_cell.angle_gamma   90.00
#
_symmetry.space_group_name_H-M   'P 1'
#
loop_
_entity.id
_entity.type
_entity.pdbx_description
1 polymer ?
#
loop_
_entity_poly.entity_id
_entity_poly.type
_entity_poly.pdbx_seq_one_letter_code
_entity_poly.pdbx_strand_id
1 'polypeptide(L)'
;MAASVDLSTLDEAALYDHLRTVWERARAADSEAAADPETAFRDEPGQVNLLGGRGLKDGRPVEKNTNTAWDDTLYVIWKEGERKRVRAFAYSSEYGATAKHDGKLATALLVCGFHKYKLGFHKKKKTHKSLKDAAKYPGKDAKYRALNPFAGVKVWRDTERNLERDAGERLQESNSTINVHYGGEKSSGPSNWSAGCQVVKGWADYKELIRLVESDASIKGSIDNELAEKPARDGTRPLIYLLLPGAEVASGAGPGDLSLPLDLGHGVEVTEESIAGAYRHTEQETPHGFFPLGENTTWHGGVHLYGKEGDLVRACLDGELVCARLGPTSETGAGAYGSRNFVLLRHEIPGALLNAIHARGQAGEGEPFSSSGTKTCYSLLMHLAVRPLDPGDESLGRFAWLRGGEPTHFAIRDYLNFREGVGTEAKKICTLAPGDRVEILSSKPQRRGTYDWYQVRGEEVARKEGRGREGWIAKVAKCVHPLADGLDAALLERLGSGEVVPVGRAVKAGDPLWEIGRYWGEAEEGLGPPLVHWGIFSEELLFPSFETAEDTDRDFTMDCERLLEMVDQEFFGLDSVLTAGEIRDFYAGDPGAKRLRTTACRFVSEWGADVEAAVKELAGLKGWLSYGMADRIRPYCFWPEAQRQGVALPDPLLWHYNPIAVLELFAAAGEAPSPSGVESAPAGDAEEEVSEVLAAARRLRDGRFSGWTYGSDAEKQQINCVQYVGAVLEEVGVEVQGALRKRLYVSDIGADELQDLVEAKDSKTKGVQQALVDAGLGEVVDVEDVEPGDLIQYWYGKPGSRRGHASVIDTVERTGDRIRVEILGAHKSVGGVGLRSLTLRPAGNKVLYLVRYTG
;
A
#
# COMPACT_ATOMS: atom_id res chain seq x y z
N MET A 1 -4.14 2.73 11.26
CA MET A 1 -5.15 3.78 11.00
C MET A 1 -4.99 4.21 9.56
N ALA A 2 -5.91 3.84 8.68
CA ALA A 2 -5.94 4.28 7.29
C ALA A 2 -5.74 5.81 7.20
N ALA A 3 -4.84 6.24 6.31
CA ALA A 3 -4.58 7.65 6.13
C ALA A 3 -5.88 8.39 5.74
N SER A 4 -6.26 9.37 6.55
CA SER A 4 -7.49 10.14 6.38
C SER A 4 -7.24 11.22 5.32
N VAL A 5 -7.90 11.10 4.17
CA VAL A 5 -7.95 12.13 3.13
C VAL A 5 -8.82 13.28 3.62
N ASP A 6 -8.29 14.50 3.57
CA ASP A 6 -9.13 15.70 3.72
C ASP A 6 -9.92 15.94 2.44
N LEU A 7 -11.18 15.53 2.43
CA LEU A 7 -12.04 15.60 1.24
C LEU A 7 -12.34 17.03 0.80
N SER A 8 -12.09 18.03 1.65
CA SER A 8 -12.26 19.44 1.29
C SER A 8 -11.20 19.95 0.31
N THR A 9 -10.08 19.22 0.19
CA THR A 9 -8.97 19.54 -0.73
C THR A 9 -9.16 18.98 -2.13
N LEU A 10 -10.06 18.01 -2.30
CA LEU A 10 -10.32 17.38 -3.59
C LEU A 10 -11.18 18.29 -4.46
N ASP A 11 -10.84 18.37 -5.75
CA ASP A 11 -11.77 18.95 -6.72
C ASP A 11 -13.00 18.05 -6.89
N GLU A 12 -14.03 18.57 -7.55
CA GLU A 12 -15.33 17.89 -7.67
C GLU A 12 -15.24 16.55 -8.41
N ALA A 13 -14.34 16.40 -9.39
CA ALA A 13 -14.17 15.16 -10.13
C ALA A 13 -13.40 14.12 -9.32
N ALA A 14 -12.35 14.54 -8.63
CA ALA A 14 -11.58 13.69 -7.71
C ALA A 14 -12.44 13.23 -6.53
N LEU A 15 -13.28 14.13 -5.98
CA LEU A 15 -14.22 13.79 -4.91
C LEU A 15 -15.27 12.76 -5.38
N TYR A 16 -15.76 12.88 -6.62
CA TYR A 16 -16.65 11.88 -7.20
C TYR A 16 -15.99 10.50 -7.24
N ASP A 17 -14.77 10.42 -7.76
CA ASP A 17 -14.04 9.16 -7.93
C ASP A 17 -13.69 8.53 -6.58
N HIS A 18 -13.30 9.37 -5.61
CA HIS A 18 -13.08 8.95 -4.23
C HIS A 18 -14.34 8.32 -3.63
N LEU A 19 -15.47 9.04 -3.67
CA LEU A 19 -16.73 8.56 -3.09
C LEU A 19 -17.28 7.32 -3.81
N ARG A 20 -17.07 7.20 -5.12
CA ARG A 20 -17.35 5.97 -5.88
C ARG A 20 -16.48 4.79 -5.39
N THR A 21 -15.20 5.03 -5.14
CA THR A 21 -14.29 3.99 -4.65
C THR A 21 -14.68 3.54 -3.25
N VAL A 22 -15.00 4.48 -2.35
CA VAL A 22 -15.56 4.20 -1.02
C VAL A 22 -16.82 3.34 -1.14
N TRP A 23 -17.71 3.67 -2.08
CA TRP A 23 -18.94 2.93 -2.33
C TRP A 23 -18.70 1.48 -2.73
N GLU A 24 -17.85 1.25 -3.75
CA GLU A 24 -17.57 -0.11 -4.23
C GLU A 24 -16.80 -0.92 -3.19
N ARG A 25 -15.90 -0.31 -2.42
CA ARG A 25 -15.23 -0.95 -1.28
C ARG A 25 -16.24 -1.40 -0.21
N ALA A 26 -17.16 -0.52 0.18
CA ALA A 26 -18.20 -0.87 1.15
C ALA A 26 -19.12 -1.96 0.63
N ARG A 27 -19.46 -1.92 -0.67
CA ARG A 27 -20.28 -2.94 -1.32
C ARG A 27 -19.58 -4.30 -1.38
N ALA A 28 -18.28 -4.34 -1.67
CA ALA A 28 -17.50 -5.57 -1.69
C ALA A 28 -17.32 -6.18 -0.29
N ALA A 29 -17.22 -5.34 0.75
CA ALA A 29 -17.10 -5.80 2.14
C ALA A 29 -18.41 -6.35 2.73
N ASP A 30 -19.56 -5.95 2.20
CA ASP A 30 -20.88 -6.43 2.64
C ASP A 30 -21.44 -7.49 1.67
N SER A 31 -21.38 -8.76 2.06
CA SER A 31 -21.88 -9.88 1.24
C SER A 31 -23.35 -9.78 0.83
N GLU A 32 -24.21 -9.14 1.64
CA GLU A 32 -25.62 -8.92 1.28
C GLU A 32 -25.73 -7.83 0.22
N ALA A 33 -24.94 -6.75 0.36
CA ALA A 33 -24.88 -5.69 -0.64
C ALA A 33 -24.26 -6.16 -1.96
N ALA A 34 -23.16 -6.91 -1.92
CA ALA A 34 -22.51 -7.46 -3.11
C ALA A 34 -23.46 -8.33 -3.96
N ALA A 35 -24.32 -9.12 -3.30
CA ALA A 35 -25.30 -9.98 -3.95
C ALA A 35 -26.54 -9.24 -4.47
N ASP A 36 -26.80 -8.01 -4.01
CA ASP A 36 -27.95 -7.20 -4.41
C ASP A 36 -27.57 -6.22 -5.54
N PRO A 37 -28.01 -6.45 -6.80
CA PRO A 37 -27.67 -5.59 -7.92
C PRO A 37 -28.26 -4.17 -7.79
N GLU A 38 -29.23 -3.95 -6.90
CA GLU A 38 -29.75 -2.61 -6.65
C GLU A 38 -28.71 -1.71 -5.97
N THR A 39 -27.76 -2.26 -5.20
CA THR A 39 -26.75 -1.50 -4.44
C THR A 39 -25.55 -1.03 -5.26
N ALA A 40 -25.41 -1.48 -6.51
CA ALA A 40 -24.35 -1.04 -7.41
C ALA A 40 -24.38 0.48 -7.60
N PHE A 41 -23.19 1.09 -7.67
CA PHE A 41 -23.06 2.52 -7.91
C PHE A 41 -23.66 2.89 -9.28
N ARG A 42 -24.47 3.94 -9.31
CA ARG A 42 -25.15 4.41 -10.53
C ARG A 42 -24.28 5.44 -11.24
N ASP A 43 -23.61 4.99 -12.28
CA ASP A 43 -22.63 5.79 -13.03
C ASP A 43 -23.18 6.38 -14.34
N GLU A 44 -24.44 6.10 -14.66
CA GLU A 44 -25.12 6.62 -15.85
C GLU A 44 -25.50 8.10 -15.67
N PRO A 45 -25.42 8.93 -16.75
CA PRO A 45 -25.82 10.32 -16.70
C PRO A 45 -27.25 10.52 -16.17
N GLY A 46 -27.41 11.45 -15.23
CA GLY A 46 -28.68 11.76 -14.58
C GLY A 46 -29.11 10.80 -13.48
N GLN A 47 -28.34 9.74 -13.19
CA GLN A 47 -28.62 8.87 -12.05
C GLN A 47 -27.88 9.35 -10.80
N VAL A 48 -28.59 9.37 -9.66
CA VAL A 48 -28.04 9.86 -8.39
C VAL A 48 -27.77 8.73 -7.37
N ASN A 49 -26.72 8.94 -6.58
CA ASN A 49 -26.32 8.12 -5.43
C ASN A 49 -26.28 9.00 -4.18
N LEU A 50 -26.69 8.45 -3.01
CA LEU A 50 -26.58 9.15 -1.73
C LEU A 50 -25.55 8.47 -0.82
N LEU A 51 -24.59 9.22 -0.31
CA LEU A 51 -23.60 8.74 0.65
C LEU A 51 -23.55 9.63 1.88
N GLY A 52 -23.74 9.07 3.07
CA GLY A 52 -23.64 9.77 4.34
C GLY A 52 -22.36 9.40 5.07
N GLY A 53 -21.61 10.40 5.54
CA GLY A 53 -20.50 10.24 6.48
C GLY A 53 -20.94 10.63 7.88
N ARG A 54 -21.15 9.64 8.75
CA ARG A 54 -21.45 9.86 10.18
C ARG A 54 -20.17 10.30 10.89
N GLY A 55 -20.14 11.52 11.41
CA GLY A 55 -18.98 12.11 12.06
C GLY A 55 -18.00 12.64 11.04
N LEU A 56 -18.51 13.11 9.89
CA LEU A 56 -17.72 13.77 8.85
C LEU A 56 -18.22 15.19 8.70
N LYS A 57 -17.36 16.17 8.93
CA LYS A 57 -17.70 17.59 8.82
C LYS A 57 -16.63 18.33 8.03
N ASP A 58 -17.05 19.14 7.07
CA ASP A 58 -16.18 19.98 6.25
C ASP A 58 -15.03 19.15 5.62
N GLY A 59 -15.34 17.94 5.16
CA GLY A 59 -14.40 17.02 4.51
C GLY A 59 -13.51 16.20 5.45
N ARG A 60 -13.62 16.36 6.77
CA ARG A 60 -12.77 15.69 7.76
C ARG A 60 -13.58 14.90 8.80
N PRO A 61 -13.07 13.77 9.31
CA PRO A 61 -13.65 13.11 10.47
C PRO A 61 -13.62 14.03 11.69
N VAL A 62 -14.71 14.08 12.46
CA VAL A 62 -14.71 14.77 13.76
C VAL A 62 -14.21 13.82 14.84
N GLU A 63 -13.49 14.37 15.83
CA GLU A 63 -12.94 13.60 16.96
C GLU A 63 -14.04 12.89 17.77
N LYS A 64 -15.20 13.54 17.91
CA LYS A 64 -16.39 12.96 18.52
C LYS A 64 -17.63 13.39 17.77
N ASN A 65 -18.37 12.42 17.24
CA ASN A 65 -19.71 12.66 16.75
C ASN A 65 -20.67 12.77 17.93
N THR A 66 -21.40 13.89 17.99
CA THR A 66 -22.35 14.18 19.07
C THR A 66 -23.78 13.84 18.71
N ASN A 67 -24.09 13.60 17.42
CA ASN A 67 -25.42 13.38 16.87
C ASN A 67 -26.45 14.48 17.29
N THR A 68 -25.95 15.64 17.75
CA THR A 68 -26.73 16.78 18.22
C THR A 68 -26.30 18.09 17.57
N ALA A 69 -25.22 18.06 16.81
CA ALA A 69 -24.73 19.16 15.97
C ALA A 69 -24.92 18.84 14.48
N TRP A 70 -24.36 19.68 13.62
CA TRP A 70 -24.23 19.41 12.18
C TRP A 70 -22.82 18.88 11.91
N ASP A 71 -22.54 17.71 12.49
CA ASP A 71 -21.26 17.01 12.50
C ASP A 71 -21.23 15.79 11.56
N ASP A 72 -22.26 15.65 10.73
CA ASP A 72 -22.32 14.70 9.62
C ASP A 72 -22.41 15.41 8.26
N THR A 73 -22.05 14.69 7.20
CA THR A 73 -22.15 15.18 5.82
C THR A 73 -22.93 14.19 4.97
N LEU A 74 -23.89 14.70 4.18
CA LEU A 74 -24.59 13.93 3.16
C LEU A 74 -24.12 14.39 1.77
N TYR A 75 -23.66 13.46 0.95
CA TYR A 75 -23.27 13.68 -0.44
C TYR A 75 -24.35 13.18 -1.39
N VAL A 76 -24.63 13.98 -2.42
CA VAL A 76 -25.32 13.56 -3.64
C VAL A 76 -24.26 13.45 -4.74
N ILE A 77 -24.17 12.29 -5.39
CA ILE A 77 -23.13 11.95 -6.36
C ILE A 77 -23.78 11.54 -7.68
N TRP A 78 -23.45 12.19 -8.78
CA TRP A 78 -24.06 11.93 -10.10
C TRP A 78 -23.19 12.41 -11.26
N LYS A 79 -23.56 12.04 -12.48
CA LYS A 79 -23.02 12.64 -13.71
C LYS A 79 -24.05 13.53 -14.41
N GLU A 80 -23.62 14.68 -14.90
CA GLU A 80 -24.38 15.54 -15.83
C GLU A 80 -23.73 15.45 -17.22
N GLY A 81 -24.27 14.57 -18.08
CA GLY A 81 -23.53 14.09 -19.24
C GLY A 81 -22.29 13.31 -18.78
N GLU A 82 -21.12 13.66 -19.29
CA GLU A 82 -19.84 13.09 -18.82
C GLU A 82 -19.26 13.79 -17.58
N ARG A 83 -19.84 14.92 -17.15
CA ARG A 83 -19.30 15.71 -16.04
C ARG A 83 -19.65 15.06 -14.71
N LYS A 84 -18.63 14.61 -13.98
CA LYS A 84 -18.72 14.14 -12.59
C LYS A 84 -19.13 15.30 -11.67
N ARG A 85 -20.11 15.08 -10.80
CA ARG A 85 -20.65 16.09 -9.89
C ARG A 85 -20.86 15.54 -8.49
N VAL A 86 -20.58 16.37 -7.49
CA VAL A 86 -20.79 16.05 -6.08
C VAL A 86 -21.34 17.27 -5.36
N ARG A 87 -22.42 17.08 -4.60
CA ARG A 87 -22.95 18.12 -3.70
C ARG A 87 -22.98 17.61 -2.27
N ALA A 88 -22.23 18.29 -1.39
CA ALA A 88 -22.23 18.04 0.05
C ALA A 88 -23.27 18.91 0.77
N PHE A 89 -23.92 18.33 1.78
CA PHE A 89 -24.91 18.98 2.63
C PHE A 89 -24.58 18.77 4.10
N ALA A 90 -24.67 19.85 4.89
CA ALA A 90 -24.61 19.78 6.35
C ALA A 90 -25.82 19.00 6.88
N TYR A 91 -25.54 17.98 7.67
CA TYR A 91 -26.45 16.87 7.88
C TYR A 91 -26.36 16.35 9.31
N SER A 92 -27.40 15.64 9.75
CA SER A 92 -27.40 14.83 10.97
C SER A 92 -28.08 13.51 10.65
N SER A 93 -27.33 12.43 10.79
CA SER A 93 -27.69 11.05 10.48
C SER A 93 -28.74 10.53 11.45
N GLU A 94 -28.68 10.97 12.70
CA GLU A 94 -29.66 10.68 13.75
C GLU A 94 -29.84 11.85 14.70
N TYR A 95 -31.00 12.50 14.63
CA TYR A 95 -31.41 13.42 15.68
C TYR A 95 -32.34 12.72 16.66
N GLY A 96 -32.13 12.82 17.99
CA GLY A 96 -33.19 12.43 18.92
C GLY A 96 -32.81 12.30 20.40
N ALA A 97 -32.99 13.37 21.17
CA ALA A 97 -32.93 13.32 22.64
C ALA A 97 -34.32 13.30 23.32
N THR A 98 -35.45 12.99 22.66
CA THR A 98 -36.78 13.13 23.34
C THR A 98 -37.98 12.24 22.93
N ALA A 99 -37.90 11.27 21.99
CA ALA A 99 -39.12 10.53 21.59
C ALA A 99 -39.39 9.22 22.37
N LYS A 100 -40.68 8.90 22.57
CA LYS A 100 -41.17 7.63 23.13
C LYS A 100 -41.65 6.68 22.01
N HIS A 101 -41.30 5.41 22.08
CA HIS A 101 -41.84 4.30 21.27
C HIS A 101 -42.43 3.23 22.21
N ASP A 102 -43.68 2.81 22.02
CA ASP A 102 -44.37 1.81 22.87
C ASP A 102 -44.30 2.07 24.39
N GLY A 103 -44.41 3.35 24.79
CA GLY A 103 -44.38 3.75 26.20
C GLY A 103 -42.98 3.74 26.85
N LYS A 104 -41.93 3.31 26.13
CA LYS A 104 -40.53 3.40 26.54
C LYS A 104 -39.79 4.43 25.67
N LEU A 105 -38.80 5.12 26.24
CA LEU A 105 -37.97 6.07 25.50
C LEU A 105 -36.96 5.26 24.67
N ALA A 106 -36.94 5.42 23.34
CA ALA A 106 -35.92 4.80 22.48
C ALA A 106 -35.71 5.58 21.17
N THR A 107 -34.47 5.89 20.83
CA THR A 107 -34.07 6.56 19.57
C THR A 107 -33.73 5.50 18.51
N ALA A 108 -34.04 5.78 17.25
CA ALA A 108 -33.67 4.89 16.15
C ALA A 108 -32.30 5.30 15.62
N LEU A 109 -31.30 4.44 15.74
CA LEU A 109 -29.97 4.65 15.15
C LEU A 109 -29.89 3.90 13.83
N LEU A 110 -29.69 4.59 12.70
CA LEU A 110 -29.54 3.92 11.42
C LEU A 110 -28.27 3.06 11.44
N VAL A 111 -28.33 1.83 10.94
CA VAL A 111 -27.13 0.98 10.88
C VAL A 111 -26.21 1.52 9.78
N CYS A 112 -24.88 1.53 9.96
CA CYS A 112 -23.98 1.79 8.84
C CYS A 112 -24.11 0.67 7.79
N GLY A 113 -24.11 1.02 6.51
CA GLY A 113 -24.33 0.12 5.39
C GLY A 113 -25.34 0.67 4.38
N PHE A 114 -25.83 -0.21 3.52
CA PHE A 114 -26.72 0.14 2.40
C PHE A 114 -28.20 0.16 2.82
N HIS A 115 -28.88 1.25 2.50
CA HIS A 115 -30.32 1.44 2.74
C HIS A 115 -31.05 1.85 1.46
N LYS A 116 -32.33 1.48 1.36
CA LYS A 116 -33.17 1.81 0.21
C LYS A 116 -34.24 2.83 0.59
N TYR A 117 -34.23 3.95 -0.11
CA TYR A 117 -35.18 5.06 0.03
C TYR A 117 -35.97 5.28 -1.26
N LYS A 118 -37.01 6.11 -1.17
CA LYS A 118 -37.81 6.59 -2.30
C LYS A 118 -38.24 8.03 -2.07
N LEU A 119 -38.62 8.70 -3.15
CA LEU A 119 -39.31 9.98 -3.07
C LEU A 119 -40.71 9.78 -2.47
N GLY A 120 -41.11 10.70 -1.61
CA GLY A 120 -42.40 10.67 -0.95
C GLY A 120 -42.70 11.94 -0.19
N PHE A 121 -43.44 11.81 0.92
CA PHE A 121 -43.90 12.96 1.69
C PHE A 121 -43.66 12.74 3.17
N HIS A 122 -43.14 13.77 3.84
CA HIS A 122 -43.12 13.84 5.29
C HIS A 122 -44.49 14.32 5.79
N LYS A 123 -44.94 13.84 6.97
CA LYS A 123 -46.24 14.18 7.58
C LYS A 123 -47.45 13.93 6.68
N LYS A 124 -47.55 12.72 6.12
CA LYS A 124 -48.56 12.29 5.12
C LYS A 124 -50.03 12.61 5.45
N LYS A 125 -50.39 12.76 6.73
CA LYS A 125 -51.76 13.09 7.19
C LYS A 125 -52.08 14.59 7.19
N LYS A 126 -51.13 15.47 6.85
CA LYS A 126 -51.28 16.92 6.89
C LYS A 126 -51.56 17.51 5.51
N THR A 127 -51.96 18.79 5.48
CA THR A 127 -52.23 19.52 4.23
C THR A 127 -50.94 19.70 3.44
N HIS A 128 -50.99 19.37 2.14
CA HIS A 128 -49.84 19.50 1.27
C HIS A 128 -49.45 20.97 1.07
N LYS A 129 -48.15 21.26 1.19
CA LYS A 129 -47.52 22.51 0.77
C LYS A 129 -46.36 22.17 -0.15
N SER A 130 -46.43 22.66 -1.38
CA SER A 130 -45.39 22.39 -2.37
C SER A 130 -44.09 23.07 -1.98
N LEU A 131 -42.96 22.39 -2.18
CA LEU A 131 -41.63 22.95 -2.02
C LEU A 131 -41.36 24.06 -3.03
N LYS A 132 -41.96 24.01 -4.23
CA LYS A 132 -41.80 25.03 -5.26
C LYS A 132 -42.28 26.40 -4.78
N ASP A 133 -43.46 26.42 -4.17
CA ASP A 133 -44.13 27.65 -3.71
C ASP A 133 -43.70 28.08 -2.30
N ALA A 134 -43.11 27.17 -1.53
CA ALA A 134 -42.66 27.44 -0.17
C ALA A 134 -41.30 28.13 -0.14
N ALA A 135 -41.30 29.46 0.01
CA ALA A 135 -40.09 30.26 0.19
C ALA A 135 -39.32 29.94 1.50
N LYS A 136 -40.04 29.46 2.53
CA LYS A 136 -39.49 29.00 3.81
C LYS A 136 -40.20 27.73 4.26
N TYR A 137 -39.64 27.05 5.27
CA TYR A 137 -40.25 25.85 5.86
C TYR A 137 -41.75 26.08 6.18
N PRO A 138 -42.67 25.26 5.64
CA PRO A 138 -44.11 25.49 5.73
C PRO A 138 -44.72 25.22 7.12
N GLY A 139 -43.90 24.91 8.12
CA GLY A 139 -44.33 24.72 9.50
C GLY A 139 -44.66 23.26 9.84
N LYS A 140 -44.80 23.00 11.14
CA LYS A 140 -44.95 21.62 11.67
C LYS A 140 -46.23 20.90 11.24
N ASP A 141 -47.20 21.64 10.71
CA ASP A 141 -48.52 21.15 10.32
C ASP A 141 -48.69 20.99 8.79
N ALA A 142 -47.59 21.02 8.03
CA ALA A 142 -47.60 20.82 6.59
C ALA A 142 -47.04 19.46 6.17
N LYS A 143 -47.64 18.88 5.11
CA LYS A 143 -47.11 17.75 4.35
C LYS A 143 -46.25 18.29 3.20
N TYR A 144 -45.00 17.88 3.13
CA TYR A 144 -44.04 18.36 2.12
C TYR A 144 -43.17 17.19 1.60
N ARG A 145 -42.55 17.36 0.42
CA ARG A 145 -41.70 16.32 -0.21
C ARG A 145 -40.53 15.95 0.69
N ALA A 146 -40.20 14.67 0.76
CA ALA A 146 -39.09 14.12 1.54
C ALA A 146 -38.68 12.74 1.01
N LEU A 147 -37.58 12.18 1.54
CA LEU A 147 -37.22 10.78 1.26
C LEU A 147 -37.81 9.87 2.33
N ASN A 148 -38.54 8.84 1.91
CA ASN A 148 -39.12 7.84 2.79
C ASN A 148 -38.38 6.49 2.64
N PRO A 149 -38.35 5.64 3.68
CA PRO A 149 -37.92 4.26 3.54
C PRO A 149 -38.65 3.53 2.41
N PHE A 150 -37.90 2.73 1.63
CA PHE A 150 -38.44 1.85 0.60
C PHE A 150 -38.56 0.41 1.12
N ALA A 151 -37.44 -0.27 1.36
CA ALA A 151 -37.36 -1.63 1.87
C ALA A 151 -36.02 -1.86 2.60
N GLY A 152 -36.00 -2.73 3.63
CA GLY A 152 -34.76 -3.17 4.26
C GLY A 152 -33.97 -2.10 5.03
N VAL A 153 -34.59 -0.97 5.40
CA VAL A 153 -33.93 0.05 6.24
C VAL A 153 -33.76 -0.50 7.65
N LYS A 154 -32.50 -0.65 8.09
CA LYS A 154 -32.12 -1.26 9.37
C LYS A 154 -31.83 -0.18 10.41
N VAL A 155 -32.41 -0.30 11.61
CA VAL A 155 -32.11 0.60 12.76
C VAL A 155 -31.85 -0.18 14.04
N TRP A 156 -30.89 0.27 14.85
CA TRP A 156 -30.79 -0.09 16.27
C TRP A 156 -31.74 0.76 17.10
N ARG A 157 -32.15 0.25 18.26
CA ARG A 157 -33.08 0.90 19.19
C ARG A 157 -32.32 1.22 20.47
N ASP A 158 -31.69 2.38 20.46
CA ASP A 158 -30.99 3.01 21.59
C ASP A 158 -32.01 3.37 22.67
N THR A 159 -31.96 2.66 23.80
CA THR A 159 -32.96 2.77 24.87
C THR A 159 -32.55 3.74 25.98
N GLU A 160 -31.25 4.01 26.09
CA GLU A 160 -30.59 4.80 27.13
C GLU A 160 -30.28 6.22 26.67
N ARG A 161 -30.36 6.43 25.35
CA ARG A 161 -30.29 7.69 24.63
C ARG A 161 -28.92 8.35 24.71
N ASN A 162 -27.88 7.53 24.65
CA ASN A 162 -26.50 7.97 24.50
C ASN A 162 -26.11 8.16 23.02
N LEU A 163 -26.96 7.75 22.07
CA LEU A 163 -26.69 7.78 20.63
C LEU A 163 -25.48 6.92 20.25
N GLU A 164 -25.19 5.91 21.06
CA GLU A 164 -24.21 4.86 20.85
C GLU A 164 -24.95 3.53 20.70
N ARG A 165 -24.28 2.51 20.17
CA ARG A 165 -24.85 1.15 20.11
C ARG A 165 -24.43 0.39 21.35
N ASP A 166 -25.39 0.05 22.20
CA ASP A 166 -25.16 -0.77 23.38
C ASP A 166 -25.36 -2.28 23.15
N ALA A 167 -24.65 -3.08 23.96
CA ALA A 167 -24.78 -4.53 23.95
C ALA A 167 -26.19 -4.94 24.41
N GLY A 168 -26.94 -5.61 23.52
CA GLY A 168 -28.31 -6.08 23.80
C GLY A 168 -29.41 -5.22 23.18
N GLU A 169 -29.07 -4.11 22.52
CA GLU A 169 -30.03 -3.35 21.74
C GLU A 169 -30.64 -4.18 20.59
N ARG A 170 -31.93 -3.96 20.33
CA ARG A 170 -32.67 -4.72 19.34
C ARG A 170 -32.50 -4.13 17.94
N LEU A 171 -32.03 -4.94 17.00
CA LEU A 171 -32.08 -4.63 15.57
C LEU A 171 -33.52 -4.66 15.05
N GLN A 172 -33.91 -3.63 14.31
CA GLN A 172 -35.12 -3.62 13.50
C GLN A 172 -34.74 -3.58 12.02
N GLU A 173 -34.95 -4.68 11.31
CA GLU A 173 -34.49 -4.88 9.92
C GLU A 173 -35.43 -4.30 8.84
N SER A 174 -36.55 -3.70 9.23
CA SER A 174 -37.54 -3.15 8.29
C SER A 174 -38.26 -1.95 8.89
N ASN A 175 -37.52 -0.86 9.06
CA ASN A 175 -38.09 0.41 9.50
C ASN A 175 -38.79 1.14 8.34
N SER A 176 -39.99 1.67 8.58
CA SER A 176 -40.77 2.43 7.59
C SER A 176 -41.02 3.89 7.99
N THR A 177 -40.42 4.33 9.09
CA THR A 177 -40.71 5.61 9.76
C THR A 177 -39.55 6.62 9.69
N ILE A 178 -38.31 6.15 9.52
CA ILE A 178 -37.11 6.99 9.52
C ILE A 178 -36.87 7.63 8.15
N ASN A 179 -37.22 8.91 8.03
CA ASN A 179 -37.17 9.67 6.77
C ASN A 179 -35.92 10.54 6.70
N VAL A 180 -35.56 10.97 5.49
CA VAL A 180 -34.63 12.10 5.28
C VAL A 180 -35.45 13.36 4.97
N HIS A 181 -35.35 14.38 5.83
CA HIS A 181 -36.16 15.60 5.69
C HIS A 181 -35.47 16.86 6.23
N TYR A 182 -36.15 18.00 6.19
CA TYR A 182 -35.62 19.27 6.69
C TYR A 182 -35.39 19.27 8.21
N GLY A 183 -34.24 19.82 8.65
CA GLY A 183 -33.75 19.81 10.04
C GLY A 183 -33.69 21.16 10.77
N GLY A 184 -34.00 22.26 10.10
CA GLY A 184 -33.99 23.60 10.71
C GLY A 184 -32.86 24.51 10.20
N GLU A 185 -32.89 25.77 10.65
CA GLU A 185 -31.93 26.81 10.27
C GLU A 185 -30.81 27.05 11.31
N LYS A 186 -30.94 26.50 12.52
CA LYS A 186 -30.03 26.83 13.63
C LYS A 186 -28.62 26.34 13.32
N SER A 187 -27.61 27.19 13.55
CA SER A 187 -26.20 26.80 13.40
C SER A 187 -25.76 25.77 14.44
N SER A 188 -26.38 25.78 15.63
CA SER A 188 -26.02 24.92 16.76
C SER A 188 -26.38 23.44 16.61
N GLY A 189 -27.24 23.09 15.66
CA GLY A 189 -27.71 21.72 15.45
C GLY A 189 -29.17 21.64 15.01
N PRO A 190 -29.67 20.43 14.71
CA PRO A 190 -31.07 20.17 14.39
C PRO A 190 -32.05 20.59 15.49
N SER A 191 -33.28 20.94 15.09
CA SER A 191 -34.37 21.38 15.99
C SER A 191 -35.42 20.27 16.23
N ASN A 192 -36.47 20.48 17.03
CA ASN A 192 -37.45 19.46 17.49
C ASN A 192 -38.15 18.66 16.36
N TRP A 193 -37.44 17.69 15.76
CA TRP A 193 -37.91 16.78 14.72
C TRP A 193 -38.10 15.35 15.25
N SER A 194 -38.65 14.46 14.43
CA SER A 194 -38.89 13.07 14.83
C SER A 194 -37.58 12.36 15.16
N ALA A 195 -37.51 11.70 16.32
CA ALA A 195 -36.30 11.01 16.74
C ALA A 195 -35.91 9.91 15.75
N GLY A 196 -34.62 9.83 15.45
CA GLY A 196 -34.00 8.90 14.52
C GLY A 196 -34.20 9.26 13.04
N CYS A 197 -34.94 10.33 12.70
CA CYS A 197 -34.95 10.81 11.31
C CYS A 197 -33.64 11.51 10.98
N GLN A 198 -33.28 11.42 9.70
CA GLN A 198 -32.09 12.07 9.19
C GLN A 198 -32.47 13.42 8.63
N VAL A 199 -31.67 14.43 8.94
CA VAL A 199 -32.09 15.81 8.75
C VAL A 199 -31.03 16.68 8.12
N VAL A 200 -31.46 17.53 7.18
CA VAL A 200 -30.59 18.44 6.43
C VAL A 200 -30.75 19.86 6.95
N LYS A 201 -29.63 20.55 7.16
CA LYS A 201 -29.59 21.95 7.59
C LYS A 201 -30.01 22.87 6.45
N GLY A 202 -30.82 23.89 6.77
CA GLY A 202 -31.14 24.97 5.86
C GLY A 202 -32.24 24.63 4.86
N TRP A 203 -33.25 25.51 4.72
CA TRP A 203 -34.39 25.25 3.84
C TRP A 203 -33.99 25.25 2.36
N ALA A 204 -33.06 26.12 1.97
CA ALA A 204 -32.55 26.21 0.61
C ALA A 204 -31.78 24.93 0.22
N ASP A 205 -30.85 24.50 1.08
CA ASP A 205 -30.08 23.27 0.90
C ASP A 205 -30.99 22.03 0.88
N TYR A 206 -32.00 21.98 1.75
CA TYR A 206 -32.98 20.91 1.70
C TYR A 206 -33.76 20.86 0.38
N LYS A 207 -34.20 22.01 -0.14
CA LYS A 207 -34.85 22.07 -1.46
C LYS A 207 -33.90 21.62 -2.56
N GLU A 208 -32.62 21.97 -2.47
CA GLU A 208 -31.61 21.56 -3.45
C GLU A 208 -31.38 20.04 -3.42
N LEU A 209 -31.27 19.42 -2.23
CA LEU A 209 -31.22 17.96 -2.10
C LEU A 209 -32.41 17.30 -2.82
N ILE A 210 -33.64 17.76 -2.52
CA ILE A 210 -34.84 17.19 -3.14
C ILE A 210 -34.82 17.42 -4.65
N ARG A 211 -34.42 18.61 -5.13
CA ARG A 211 -34.32 18.91 -6.57
C ARG A 211 -33.35 17.96 -7.28
N LEU A 212 -32.17 17.71 -6.70
CA LEU A 212 -31.19 16.78 -7.26
C LEU A 212 -31.74 15.36 -7.31
N VAL A 213 -32.38 14.87 -6.24
CA VAL A 213 -32.98 13.53 -6.24
C VAL A 213 -34.13 13.43 -7.25
N GLU A 214 -34.98 14.47 -7.34
CA GLU A 214 -36.08 14.52 -8.30
C GLU A 214 -35.61 14.58 -9.76
N SER A 215 -34.38 15.05 -10.04
CA SER A 215 -33.83 15.03 -11.41
C SER A 215 -33.61 13.62 -11.97
N ASP A 216 -33.52 12.62 -11.11
CA ASP A 216 -33.52 11.21 -11.53
C ASP A 216 -34.97 10.67 -11.59
N ALA A 217 -35.54 10.73 -12.78
CA ALA A 217 -36.89 10.24 -13.07
C ALA A 217 -37.07 8.74 -12.81
N SER A 218 -36.00 7.94 -12.74
CA SER A 218 -36.10 6.48 -12.55
C SER A 218 -36.41 6.08 -11.11
N ILE A 219 -36.23 6.98 -10.14
CA ILE A 219 -36.48 6.74 -8.71
C ILE A 219 -37.97 6.64 -8.42
N LYS A 220 -38.35 5.67 -7.59
CA LYS A 220 -39.73 5.52 -7.12
C LYS A 220 -40.24 6.80 -6.44
N GLY A 221 -41.41 7.28 -6.86
CA GLY A 221 -42.06 8.49 -6.35
C GLY A 221 -41.72 9.75 -7.14
N SER A 222 -41.02 9.62 -8.27
CA SER A 222 -40.67 10.72 -9.18
C SER A 222 -41.88 11.32 -9.91
N ILE A 223 -42.98 10.57 -10.06
CA ILE A 223 -44.23 11.09 -10.67
C ILE A 223 -44.79 12.33 -9.94
N ASP A 224 -44.46 12.47 -8.66
CA ASP A 224 -44.86 13.56 -7.78
C ASP A 224 -43.78 14.66 -7.67
N ASN A 225 -42.83 14.75 -8.61
CA ASN A 225 -41.77 15.76 -8.60
C ASN A 225 -42.32 17.19 -8.46
N GLU A 226 -41.69 18.03 -7.64
CA GLU A 226 -42.11 19.41 -7.40
C GLU A 226 -41.08 20.45 -7.83
N LEU A 227 -39.79 20.09 -7.80
CA LEU A 227 -38.65 20.96 -8.06
C LEU A 227 -37.92 20.58 -9.35
N ALA A 228 -38.02 19.33 -9.81
CA ALA A 228 -37.58 18.90 -11.14
C ALA A 228 -38.77 18.66 -12.09
N GLU A 229 -38.49 18.34 -13.36
CA GLU A 229 -39.52 17.98 -14.33
C GLU A 229 -40.30 16.74 -13.88
N LYS A 230 -41.61 16.74 -14.11
CA LYS A 230 -42.47 15.58 -13.79
C LYS A 230 -42.39 14.56 -14.91
N PRO A 231 -41.90 13.34 -14.65
CA PRO A 231 -41.86 12.30 -15.67
C PRO A 231 -43.27 11.82 -16.02
N ALA A 232 -43.43 11.28 -17.23
CA ALA A 232 -44.72 10.74 -17.69
C ALA A 232 -45.15 9.46 -16.94
N ARG A 233 -44.20 8.76 -16.30
CA ARG A 233 -44.43 7.53 -15.53
C ARG A 233 -43.60 7.60 -14.26
N ASP A 234 -44.10 6.95 -13.21
CA ASP A 234 -43.36 6.81 -11.96
C ASP A 234 -42.14 5.90 -12.14
N GLY A 235 -41.04 6.28 -11.51
CA GLY A 235 -39.86 5.45 -11.43
C GLY A 235 -40.12 4.15 -10.66
N THR A 236 -39.24 3.16 -10.86
CA THR A 236 -39.36 1.85 -10.20
C THR A 236 -38.19 1.55 -9.29
N ARG A 237 -37.04 2.22 -9.45
CA ARG A 237 -35.84 1.90 -8.67
C ARG A 237 -35.91 2.51 -7.26
N PRO A 238 -35.33 1.85 -6.25
CA PRO A 238 -35.00 2.53 -5.01
C PRO A 238 -33.85 3.52 -5.22
N LEU A 239 -33.86 4.59 -4.43
CA LEU A 239 -32.69 5.42 -4.19
C LEU A 239 -31.81 4.71 -3.16
N ILE A 240 -30.57 4.40 -3.55
CA ILE A 240 -29.61 3.79 -2.62
C ILE A 240 -28.95 4.88 -1.79
N TYR A 241 -28.95 4.64 -0.49
CA TYR A 241 -28.29 5.47 0.49
C TYR A 241 -27.29 4.63 1.28
N LEU A 242 -26.00 4.87 1.06
CA LEU A 242 -24.91 4.28 1.82
C LEU A 242 -24.58 5.19 3.02
N LEU A 243 -24.64 4.66 4.24
CA LEU A 243 -24.17 5.38 5.43
C LEU A 243 -22.92 4.69 5.98
N LEU A 244 -21.84 5.44 6.18
CA LEU A 244 -20.59 4.94 6.77
C LEU A 244 -20.10 5.85 7.89
N PRO A 245 -19.24 5.38 8.81
CA PRO A 245 -18.45 6.25 9.67
C PRO A 245 -17.60 7.23 8.85
N GLY A 246 -17.44 8.45 9.34
CA GLY A 246 -16.73 9.53 8.63
C GLY A 246 -15.29 9.18 8.31
N ALA A 247 -14.62 8.45 9.21
CA ALA A 247 -13.28 7.93 8.97
C ALA A 247 -13.20 6.97 7.77
N GLU A 248 -14.23 6.13 7.55
CA GLU A 248 -14.28 5.22 6.40
C GLU A 248 -14.63 5.94 5.09
N VAL A 249 -15.35 7.06 5.18
CA VAL A 249 -15.60 7.94 4.02
C VAL A 249 -14.36 8.74 3.67
N ALA A 250 -13.59 9.18 4.67
CA ALA A 250 -12.34 9.90 4.49
C ALA A 250 -11.14 8.99 4.17
N SER A 251 -11.25 7.66 4.31
CA SER A 251 -10.11 6.79 4.01
C SER A 251 -9.87 6.71 2.50
N GLY A 252 -8.66 7.06 2.10
CA GLY A 252 -8.23 7.09 0.70
C GLY A 252 -8.42 5.76 -0.02
N ALA A 253 -8.37 5.81 -1.35
CA ALA A 253 -8.05 4.65 -2.18
C ALA A 253 -6.56 4.30 -2.04
N GLY A 254 -6.11 4.08 -0.80
CA GLY A 254 -4.87 3.39 -0.54
C GLY A 254 -5.11 1.88 -0.60
N PRO A 255 -4.05 1.06 -0.52
CA PRO A 255 -4.21 -0.28 0.01
C PRO A 255 -4.84 -0.13 1.41
N GLY A 256 -5.61 -1.11 1.88
CA GLY A 256 -6.09 -1.09 3.28
C GLY A 256 -4.95 -0.89 4.29
N ASP A 257 -5.29 -0.69 5.57
CA ASP A 257 -4.35 -0.48 6.68
C ASP A 257 -3.01 -1.22 6.49
N LEU A 258 -1.91 -0.53 6.12
CA LEU A 258 -0.64 -1.20 5.84
C LEU A 258 -0.08 -1.90 7.09
N SER A 259 0.61 -3.03 6.90
CA SER A 259 1.28 -3.75 7.99
C SER A 259 2.66 -4.24 7.54
N LEU A 260 3.63 -4.20 8.45
CA LEU A 260 4.80 -5.07 8.33
C LEU A 260 4.36 -6.52 8.52
N PRO A 261 4.97 -7.48 7.80
CA PRO A 261 4.61 -8.89 7.93
C PRO A 261 5.10 -9.51 9.24
N LEU A 262 6.02 -8.87 9.97
CA LEU A 262 6.58 -9.32 11.24
C LEU A 262 6.76 -8.14 12.20
N ASP A 263 6.57 -8.36 13.51
CA ASP A 263 6.89 -7.37 14.54
C ASP A 263 8.38 -7.44 14.88
N LEU A 264 9.14 -6.40 14.50
CA LEU A 264 10.58 -6.31 14.74
C LEU A 264 10.92 -5.54 16.04
N GLY A 265 9.95 -5.37 16.93
CA GLY A 265 10.11 -4.65 18.20
C GLY A 265 9.59 -3.21 18.19
N HIS A 266 9.08 -2.75 17.04
CA HIS A 266 8.48 -1.42 16.85
C HIS A 266 6.97 -1.52 16.52
N GLY A 267 6.37 -2.70 16.69
CA GLY A 267 5.02 -3.00 16.25
C GLY A 267 4.96 -3.38 14.77
N VAL A 268 3.74 -3.66 14.30
CA VAL A 268 3.48 -4.06 12.90
C VAL A 268 2.89 -2.95 12.05
N GLU A 269 2.57 -1.81 12.65
CA GLU A 269 2.04 -0.65 11.93
C GLU A 269 3.14 -0.01 11.09
N VAL A 270 2.82 0.43 9.88
CA VAL A 270 3.78 1.12 9.01
C VAL A 270 3.90 2.59 9.44
N THR A 271 4.94 2.86 10.23
CA THR A 271 5.38 4.18 10.71
C THR A 271 6.82 4.45 10.29
N GLU A 272 7.27 5.71 10.33
CA GLU A 272 8.67 6.09 10.08
C GLU A 272 9.65 5.28 10.96
N GLU A 273 9.33 5.11 12.25
CA GLU A 273 10.14 4.32 13.18
C GLU A 273 10.21 2.84 12.77
N SER A 274 9.07 2.24 12.45
CA SER A 274 9.00 0.82 12.05
C SER A 274 9.72 0.55 10.73
N ILE A 275 9.68 1.48 9.77
CA ILE A 275 10.36 1.39 8.47
C ILE A 275 11.87 1.54 8.66
N ALA A 276 12.30 2.54 9.43
CA ALA A 276 13.71 2.70 9.77
C ALA A 276 14.26 1.48 10.54
N GLY A 277 13.45 0.91 11.44
CA GLY A 277 13.74 -0.34 12.15
C GLY A 277 13.86 -1.52 11.18
N ALA A 278 12.95 -1.68 10.22
CA ALA A 278 13.00 -2.74 9.22
C ALA A 278 14.26 -2.64 8.33
N TYR A 279 14.64 -1.45 7.87
CA TYR A 279 15.89 -1.28 7.12
C TYR A 279 17.12 -1.63 7.95
N ARG A 280 17.19 -1.15 9.19
CA ARG A 280 18.30 -1.46 10.10
C ARG A 280 18.39 -2.97 10.35
N HIS A 281 17.25 -3.61 10.59
CA HIS A 281 17.14 -5.05 10.76
C HIS A 281 17.74 -5.77 9.56
N THR A 282 17.26 -5.49 8.34
CA THR A 282 17.67 -6.21 7.13
C THR A 282 19.09 -5.90 6.65
N GLU A 283 19.59 -4.68 6.88
CA GLU A 283 20.86 -4.23 6.29
C GLU A 283 22.04 -4.26 7.27
N GLN A 284 21.79 -4.15 8.57
CA GLN A 284 22.84 -3.96 9.58
C GLN A 284 22.86 -5.05 10.66
N GLU A 285 21.69 -5.54 11.07
CA GLU A 285 21.57 -6.47 12.20
C GLU A 285 21.56 -7.93 11.75
N THR A 286 21.07 -8.20 10.54
CA THR A 286 20.96 -9.56 10.02
C THR A 286 22.10 -9.92 9.08
N PRO A 287 22.53 -11.19 9.09
CA PRO A 287 23.75 -11.59 8.38
C PRO A 287 23.58 -11.79 6.87
N HIS A 288 22.35 -11.99 6.36
CA HIS A 288 22.05 -12.53 5.03
C HIS A 288 20.63 -12.16 4.54
N GLY A 289 20.36 -12.34 3.24
CA GLY A 289 19.01 -12.22 2.63
C GLY A 289 18.64 -10.80 2.20
N PHE A 290 19.51 -10.15 1.42
CA PHE A 290 19.38 -8.76 1.00
C PHE A 290 18.63 -8.62 -0.34
N PHE A 291 17.88 -7.54 -0.53
CA PHE A 291 17.31 -7.21 -1.84
C PHE A 291 18.24 -6.24 -2.60
N PRO A 292 18.56 -6.45 -3.90
CA PRO A 292 18.20 -7.58 -4.76
C PRO A 292 19.29 -8.66 -4.83
N LEU A 293 20.30 -8.58 -3.96
CA LEU A 293 21.53 -9.39 -4.04
C LEU A 293 21.46 -10.59 -3.11
N GLY A 294 21.31 -11.77 -3.70
CA GLY A 294 21.48 -13.04 -3.02
C GLY A 294 22.95 -13.34 -2.74
N GLU A 295 23.20 -14.21 -1.77
CA GLU A 295 24.57 -14.66 -1.53
C GLU A 295 25.14 -15.32 -2.79
N ASN A 296 26.39 -15.02 -3.06
CA ASN A 296 27.14 -15.61 -4.16
C ASN A 296 26.59 -15.29 -5.55
N THR A 297 26.24 -14.03 -5.80
CA THR A 297 25.92 -13.55 -7.16
C THR A 297 24.69 -14.21 -7.75
N THR A 298 23.67 -14.43 -6.92
CA THR A 298 22.33 -14.83 -7.37
C THR A 298 21.37 -13.69 -7.17
N TRP A 299 20.30 -13.63 -7.96
CA TRP A 299 19.22 -12.69 -7.68
C TRP A 299 18.48 -13.09 -6.41
N HIS A 300 17.99 -12.11 -5.65
CA HIS A 300 17.15 -12.34 -4.48
C HIS A 300 15.95 -11.39 -4.50
N GLY A 301 14.75 -11.96 -4.61
CA GLY A 301 13.52 -11.22 -4.92
C GLY A 301 12.85 -10.51 -3.75
N GLY A 302 13.51 -10.48 -2.59
CA GLY A 302 12.93 -10.01 -1.34
C GLY A 302 13.98 -9.74 -0.26
N VAL A 303 13.52 -9.68 0.98
CA VAL A 303 14.36 -9.52 2.18
C VAL A 303 14.06 -10.63 3.18
N HIS A 304 15.05 -10.99 3.99
CA HIS A 304 14.84 -11.88 5.13
C HIS A 304 14.55 -11.09 6.40
N LEU A 305 13.42 -11.40 7.04
CA LEU A 305 13.09 -10.87 8.36
C LEU A 305 13.29 -11.98 9.39
N TYR A 306 14.07 -11.67 10.43
CA TYR A 306 14.46 -12.61 11.47
C TYR A 306 13.62 -12.32 12.71
N GLY A 307 13.14 -13.38 13.34
CA GLY A 307 12.25 -13.28 14.49
C GLY A 307 12.46 -14.41 15.48
N LYS A 308 11.45 -14.64 16.30
CA LYS A 308 11.39 -15.72 17.28
C LYS A 308 10.40 -16.77 16.82
N GLU A 309 10.71 -18.03 17.12
CA GLU A 309 9.80 -19.13 16.83
C GLU A 309 8.40 -18.86 17.41
N GLY A 310 7.37 -19.02 16.58
CA GLY A 310 5.98 -18.74 16.92
C GLY A 310 5.54 -17.29 16.69
N ASP A 311 6.43 -16.39 16.27
CA ASP A 311 6.02 -15.04 15.83
C ASP A 311 5.06 -15.16 14.64
N LEU A 312 4.04 -14.30 14.64
CA LEU A 312 3.01 -14.29 13.61
C LEU A 312 3.49 -13.56 12.36
N VAL A 313 3.33 -14.23 11.23
CA VAL A 313 3.52 -13.66 9.90
C VAL A 313 2.18 -13.12 9.40
N ARG A 314 2.16 -11.88 8.94
CA ARG A 314 0.93 -11.12 8.61
C ARG A 314 0.88 -10.67 7.15
N ALA A 315 -0.32 -10.43 6.65
CA ALA A 315 -0.51 -9.79 5.36
C ALA A 315 -0.05 -8.34 5.41
N CYS A 316 0.76 -7.90 4.45
CA CYS A 316 1.25 -6.53 4.40
C CYS A 316 0.27 -5.55 3.73
N LEU A 317 -0.58 -6.07 2.85
CA LEU A 317 -1.56 -5.33 2.05
C LEU A 317 -2.88 -6.12 2.00
N ASP A 318 -3.98 -5.39 1.86
CA ASP A 318 -5.27 -5.99 1.48
C ASP A 318 -5.12 -6.76 0.17
N GLY A 319 -5.73 -7.94 0.08
CA GLY A 319 -5.62 -8.75 -1.12
C GLY A 319 -6.34 -10.08 -1.03
N GLU A 320 -5.95 -10.99 -1.92
CA GLU A 320 -6.44 -12.34 -1.99
C GLU A 320 -5.28 -13.32 -1.80
N LEU A 321 -5.40 -14.24 -0.85
CA LEU A 321 -4.50 -15.38 -0.73
C LEU A 321 -4.82 -16.36 -1.86
N VAL A 322 -3.99 -16.34 -2.90
CA VAL A 322 -4.23 -17.09 -4.13
C VAL A 322 -3.80 -18.54 -4.02
N CYS A 323 -2.66 -18.80 -3.36
CA CYS A 323 -2.21 -20.15 -3.05
C CYS A 323 -1.31 -20.19 -1.81
N ALA A 324 -1.17 -21.39 -1.25
CA ALA A 324 -0.28 -21.67 -0.13
C ALA A 324 0.26 -23.10 -0.19
N ARG A 325 1.39 -23.32 0.48
CA ARG A 325 1.89 -24.66 0.85
C ARG A 325 2.17 -24.63 2.35
N LEU A 326 1.54 -25.53 3.11
CA LEU A 326 1.73 -25.65 4.57
C LEU A 326 1.99 -27.12 4.94
N GLY A 327 3.06 -27.70 4.38
CA GLY A 327 3.51 -29.05 4.69
C GLY A 327 3.72 -29.21 6.21
N PRO A 328 2.99 -30.13 6.88
CA PRO A 328 2.91 -30.16 8.34
C PRO A 328 4.06 -30.92 9.01
N THR A 329 4.90 -31.62 8.24
CA THR A 329 6.01 -32.44 8.73
C THR A 329 7.32 -32.03 8.06
N SER A 330 8.46 -32.41 8.64
CA SER A 330 9.77 -32.15 8.01
C SER A 330 9.86 -32.73 6.59
N GLU A 331 9.25 -33.90 6.34
CA GLU A 331 9.23 -34.55 5.02
C GLU A 331 8.44 -33.75 3.97
N THR A 332 7.37 -33.07 4.39
CA THR A 332 6.43 -32.37 3.49
C THR A 332 6.66 -30.87 3.43
N GLY A 333 7.22 -30.29 4.49
CA GLY A 333 7.38 -28.85 4.67
C GLY A 333 8.82 -28.37 4.88
N ALA A 334 9.80 -29.24 5.20
CA ALA A 334 11.21 -28.82 5.31
C ALA A 334 12.02 -29.17 4.06
N GLY A 335 13.16 -28.50 3.89
CA GLY A 335 14.15 -28.74 2.83
C GLY A 335 15.54 -28.25 3.25
N ALA A 336 16.52 -28.41 2.36
CA ALA A 336 17.94 -28.14 2.65
C ALA A 336 18.24 -26.69 3.08
N TYR A 337 17.53 -25.73 2.48
CA TYR A 337 17.60 -24.29 2.76
C TYR A 337 16.43 -23.83 3.63
N GLY A 338 15.90 -24.69 4.51
CA GLY A 338 14.81 -24.35 5.43
C GLY A 338 13.42 -24.74 4.94
N SER A 339 12.39 -24.18 5.58
CA SER A 339 11.01 -24.53 5.27
C SER A 339 10.62 -24.17 3.83
N ARG A 340 9.87 -25.05 3.18
CA ARG A 340 9.28 -24.87 1.85
C ARG A 340 7.86 -24.29 1.92
N ASN A 341 7.35 -24.06 3.14
CA ASN A 341 6.02 -23.53 3.34
C ASN A 341 5.98 -22.05 2.98
N PHE A 342 4.91 -21.65 2.29
CA PHE A 342 4.71 -20.27 1.87
C PHE A 342 3.23 -19.93 1.73
N VAL A 343 2.96 -18.63 1.72
CA VAL A 343 1.68 -18.05 1.27
C VAL A 343 1.98 -17.01 0.19
N LEU A 344 1.13 -17.00 -0.85
CA LEU A 344 1.20 -16.02 -1.93
C LEU A 344 -0.10 -15.22 -1.95
N LEU A 345 0.05 -13.89 -1.87
CA LEU A 345 -1.04 -12.95 -1.98
C LEU A 345 -1.01 -12.23 -3.32
N ARG A 346 -2.19 -11.95 -3.87
CA ARG A 346 -2.40 -11.04 -5.00
C ARG A 346 -3.07 -9.77 -4.50
N HIS A 347 -2.57 -8.63 -4.92
CA HIS A 347 -3.08 -7.31 -4.59
C HIS A 347 -3.49 -6.55 -5.84
N GLU A 348 -4.58 -5.81 -5.74
CA GLU A 348 -5.05 -4.89 -6.78
C GLU A 348 -4.77 -3.46 -6.31
N ILE A 349 -3.79 -2.82 -6.94
CA ILE A 349 -3.31 -1.49 -6.58
C ILE A 349 -4.00 -0.45 -7.48
N PRO A 350 -4.70 0.56 -6.91
CA PRO A 350 -5.34 1.60 -7.73
C PRO A 350 -4.32 2.41 -8.53
N GLY A 351 -4.58 2.64 -9.83
CA GLY A 351 -3.71 3.45 -10.68
C GLY A 351 -3.60 4.90 -10.19
N ALA A 352 -4.65 5.44 -9.57
CA ALA A 352 -4.61 6.75 -8.94
C ALA A 352 -3.59 6.84 -7.80
N LEU A 353 -3.43 5.77 -7.01
CA LEU A 353 -2.42 5.71 -5.95
C LEU A 353 -1.01 5.69 -6.54
N LEU A 354 -0.78 4.87 -7.56
CA LEU A 354 0.51 4.82 -8.27
C LEU A 354 0.88 6.18 -8.88
N ASN A 355 -0.09 6.88 -9.47
CA ASN A 355 0.11 8.24 -9.97
C ASN A 355 0.46 9.22 -8.85
N ALA A 356 -0.17 9.11 -7.68
CA ALA A 356 0.12 9.97 -6.53
C ALA A 356 1.53 9.73 -5.98
N ILE A 357 1.99 8.48 -5.95
CA ILE A 357 3.37 8.11 -5.61
C ILE A 357 4.34 8.69 -6.64
N HIS A 358 4.05 8.50 -7.92
CA HIS A 358 4.87 8.99 -9.02
C HIS A 358 5.02 10.51 -8.99
N ALA A 359 3.96 11.26 -8.67
CA ALA A 359 4.01 12.72 -8.59
C ALA A 359 4.88 13.26 -7.44
N ARG A 360 5.24 12.45 -6.45
CA ARG A 360 6.12 12.83 -5.32
C ARG A 360 7.59 12.54 -5.59
N GLY A 361 7.90 11.50 -6.36
CA GLY A 361 9.24 11.30 -6.91
C GLY A 361 9.48 12.30 -8.03
N GLN A 362 10.69 12.84 -8.17
CA GLN A 362 11.02 13.73 -9.30
C GLN A 362 10.54 13.11 -10.62
N ALA A 363 9.84 13.91 -11.43
CA ALA A 363 9.13 13.51 -12.65
C ALA A 363 9.95 12.53 -13.52
N GLY A 364 9.70 11.23 -13.34
CA GLY A 364 10.21 10.21 -14.24
C GLY A 364 9.41 10.25 -15.53
N GLU A 365 10.07 10.05 -16.67
CA GLU A 365 9.38 9.92 -17.96
C GLU A 365 8.57 8.61 -17.97
N GLY A 366 7.25 8.71 -17.85
CA GLY A 366 6.31 7.59 -17.96
C GLY A 366 4.88 8.09 -18.16
N GLU A 367 4.10 7.40 -19.00
CA GLU A 367 2.67 7.68 -19.14
C GLU A 367 1.94 7.40 -17.81
N PRO A 368 1.08 8.30 -17.33
CA PRO A 368 0.34 8.09 -16.09
C PRO A 368 -0.57 6.86 -16.19
N PHE A 369 -0.70 6.13 -15.09
CA PHE A 369 -1.64 5.02 -14.99
C PHE A 369 -3.08 5.54 -15.14
N SER A 370 -3.99 4.69 -15.64
CA SER A 370 -5.42 5.02 -15.62
C SER A 370 -5.89 5.17 -14.17
N SER A 371 -6.37 6.36 -13.79
CA SER A 371 -6.84 6.64 -12.42
C SER A 371 -8.02 5.75 -11.99
N SER A 372 -8.79 5.22 -12.95
CA SER A 372 -9.89 4.28 -12.71
C SER A 372 -9.48 2.80 -12.86
N GLY A 373 -8.26 2.52 -13.31
CA GLY A 373 -7.73 1.17 -13.46
C GLY A 373 -7.03 0.67 -12.19
N THR A 374 -6.77 -0.63 -12.13
CA THR A 374 -5.91 -1.26 -11.13
C THR A 374 -4.70 -1.90 -11.80
N LYS A 375 -3.64 -2.08 -11.01
CA LYS A 375 -2.46 -2.86 -11.36
C LYS A 375 -2.28 -3.98 -10.36
N THR A 376 -1.89 -5.14 -10.87
CA THR A 376 -1.71 -6.33 -10.03
C THR A 376 -0.27 -6.40 -9.53
N CYS A 377 -0.11 -6.62 -8.23
CA CYS A 377 1.17 -7.03 -7.64
C CYS A 377 0.95 -8.21 -6.70
N TYR A 378 2.05 -8.86 -6.32
CA TYR A 378 2.02 -10.03 -5.45
C TYR A 378 2.95 -9.82 -4.27
N SER A 379 2.59 -10.38 -3.11
CA SER A 379 3.50 -10.55 -1.98
C SER A 379 3.67 -12.02 -1.65
N LEU A 380 4.92 -12.44 -1.49
CA LEU A 380 5.29 -13.81 -1.13
C LEU A 380 5.92 -13.82 0.25
N LEU A 381 5.43 -14.70 1.12
CA LEU A 381 6.02 -14.99 2.43
C LEU A 381 6.41 -16.46 2.46
N MET A 382 7.72 -16.73 2.46
CA MET A 382 8.34 -18.05 2.35
C MET A 382 9.14 -18.39 3.62
N HIS A 383 9.46 -19.67 3.82
CA HIS A 383 10.05 -20.23 5.04
C HIS A 383 9.12 -20.19 6.25
N LEU A 384 7.82 -20.42 6.04
CA LEU A 384 6.81 -20.47 7.09
C LEU A 384 6.92 -21.71 7.98
N ALA A 385 6.41 -21.66 9.21
CA ALA A 385 6.54 -22.77 10.17
C ALA A 385 5.99 -24.10 9.64
N VAL A 386 6.72 -25.18 9.94
CA VAL A 386 6.25 -26.57 9.75
C VAL A 386 5.54 -26.97 11.03
N ARG A 387 4.22 -27.14 10.98
CA ARG A 387 3.41 -27.56 12.13
C ARG A 387 2.21 -28.40 11.72
N PRO A 388 1.69 -29.25 12.62
CA PRO A 388 0.47 -30.02 12.38
C PRO A 388 -0.72 -29.14 11.98
N LEU A 389 -1.53 -29.64 11.04
CA LEU A 389 -2.78 -29.03 10.56
C LEU A 389 -3.99 -29.83 11.08
N ASP A 390 -4.10 -29.98 12.40
CA ASP A 390 -5.21 -30.70 13.02
C ASP A 390 -6.47 -29.80 13.06
N PRO A 391 -7.61 -30.19 12.45
CA PRO A 391 -8.86 -29.45 12.57
C PRO A 391 -9.37 -29.27 14.01
N GLY A 392 -8.88 -30.07 14.97
CA GLY A 392 -9.15 -29.93 16.40
C GLY A 392 -8.26 -28.91 17.13
N ASP A 393 -7.24 -28.35 16.47
CA ASP A 393 -6.34 -27.36 17.06
C ASP A 393 -6.98 -25.97 17.07
N GLU A 394 -7.50 -25.56 18.23
CA GLU A 394 -8.13 -24.25 18.43
C GLU A 394 -7.21 -23.07 18.08
N SER A 395 -5.88 -23.25 18.17
CA SER A 395 -4.91 -22.20 17.87
C SER A 395 -4.87 -21.84 16.38
N LEU A 396 -5.29 -22.75 15.49
CA LEU A 396 -5.45 -22.45 14.05
C LEU A 396 -6.61 -21.50 13.80
N GLY A 397 -7.55 -21.37 14.75
CA GLY A 397 -8.68 -20.47 14.66
C GLY A 397 -8.29 -18.99 14.52
N ARG A 398 -7.05 -18.60 14.86
CA ARG A 398 -6.57 -17.23 14.67
C ARG A 398 -6.27 -16.85 13.22
N PHE A 399 -6.14 -17.83 12.33
CA PHE A 399 -5.93 -17.62 10.90
C PHE A 399 -7.29 -17.63 10.19
N ALA A 400 -7.87 -16.44 10.01
CA ALA A 400 -9.24 -16.30 9.50
C ALA A 400 -9.46 -17.00 8.14
N TRP A 401 -8.43 -17.01 7.29
CA TRP A 401 -8.47 -17.61 5.95
C TRP A 401 -8.54 -19.15 5.95
N LEU A 402 -8.23 -19.81 7.07
CA LEU A 402 -8.42 -21.26 7.26
C LEU A 402 -9.86 -21.64 7.65
N ARG A 403 -10.74 -20.65 7.83
CA ARG A 403 -12.16 -20.87 8.15
C ARG A 403 -13.02 -20.85 6.89
N GLY A 404 -14.20 -21.44 6.97
CA GLY A 404 -15.23 -21.30 5.93
C GLY A 404 -15.39 -22.49 4.99
N GLY A 405 -15.38 -23.71 5.54
CA GLY A 405 -15.78 -24.94 4.83
C GLY A 405 -17.29 -25.08 4.65
N GLU A 406 -17.74 -26.28 4.23
CA GLU A 406 -19.17 -26.61 4.15
C GLU A 406 -19.87 -26.32 5.48
N PRO A 407 -21.06 -25.69 5.47
CA PRO A 407 -21.75 -25.35 6.71
C PRO A 407 -22.05 -26.61 7.50
N THR A 408 -21.65 -26.60 8.77
CA THR A 408 -21.99 -27.65 9.75
C THR A 408 -23.30 -27.33 10.45
N HIS A 409 -23.70 -26.05 10.46
CA HIS A 409 -24.91 -25.58 11.11
C HIS A 409 -25.69 -24.61 10.22
N PHE A 410 -26.96 -24.46 10.53
CA PHE A 410 -27.78 -23.35 10.08
C PHE A 410 -28.19 -22.48 11.26
N ALA A 411 -27.90 -21.19 11.18
CA ALA A 411 -28.56 -20.17 11.98
C ALA A 411 -29.92 -19.82 11.37
N ILE A 412 -30.94 -19.79 12.19
CA ILE A 412 -32.27 -19.36 11.79
C ILE A 412 -32.34 -17.84 11.93
N ARG A 413 -32.61 -17.14 10.82
CA ARG A 413 -32.71 -15.67 10.75
C ARG A 413 -34.17 -15.17 10.77
N ASP A 414 -35.10 -16.01 10.35
CA ASP A 414 -36.54 -15.73 10.35
C ASP A 414 -37.31 -17.02 10.67
N TYR A 415 -38.57 -16.89 11.10
CA TYR A 415 -39.38 -18.02 11.53
C TYR A 415 -39.48 -19.10 10.44
N LEU A 416 -39.07 -20.32 10.79
CA LEU A 416 -38.96 -21.43 9.84
C LEU A 416 -39.59 -22.70 10.40
N ASN A 417 -40.36 -23.41 9.58
CA ASN A 417 -40.99 -24.66 10.02
C ASN A 417 -39.99 -25.83 9.95
N PHE A 418 -39.74 -26.46 11.10
CA PHE A 418 -38.98 -27.70 11.22
C PHE A 418 -39.94 -28.90 11.14
N ARG A 419 -39.65 -29.89 10.30
CA ARG A 419 -40.62 -30.94 9.91
C ARG A 419 -40.06 -32.35 10.03
N GLU A 420 -40.94 -33.33 10.15
CA GLU A 420 -40.55 -34.75 10.22
C GLU A 420 -40.10 -35.33 8.87
N GLY A 421 -40.31 -34.61 7.76
CA GLY A 421 -39.93 -35.04 6.42
C GLY A 421 -39.81 -33.88 5.42
N VAL A 422 -39.35 -34.20 4.21
CA VAL A 422 -39.16 -33.26 3.10
C VAL A 422 -40.50 -32.80 2.53
N GLY A 423 -40.71 -31.49 2.39
CA GLY A 423 -41.91 -30.90 1.76
C GLY A 423 -42.80 -30.15 2.76
N THR A 424 -43.58 -29.19 2.24
CA THR A 424 -44.48 -28.35 3.05
C THR A 424 -45.66 -29.09 3.66
N GLU A 425 -46.00 -30.24 3.10
CA GLU A 425 -47.04 -31.18 3.49
C GLU A 425 -46.62 -32.10 4.65
N ALA A 426 -45.32 -32.25 4.89
CA ALA A 426 -44.81 -33.07 5.99
C ALA A 426 -45.19 -32.48 7.34
N LYS A 427 -45.45 -33.32 8.34
CA LYS A 427 -45.89 -32.90 9.66
C LYS A 427 -44.87 -31.95 10.30
N LYS A 428 -45.35 -30.82 10.82
CA LYS A 428 -44.52 -29.83 11.54
C LYS A 428 -44.14 -30.38 12.91
N ILE A 429 -42.85 -30.39 13.22
CA ILE A 429 -42.30 -30.64 14.56
C ILE A 429 -42.53 -29.40 15.41
N CYS A 430 -41.94 -28.27 14.99
CA CYS A 430 -42.08 -26.97 15.62
C CYS A 430 -41.80 -25.85 14.59
N THR A 431 -41.90 -24.59 15.05
CA THR A 431 -41.44 -23.43 14.27
C THR A 431 -40.20 -22.87 14.98
N LEU A 432 -39.07 -22.92 14.30
CA LEU A 432 -37.81 -22.31 14.73
C LEU A 432 -37.92 -20.79 14.62
N ALA A 433 -37.26 -20.08 15.51
CA ALA A 433 -37.27 -18.62 15.61
C ALA A 433 -35.88 -18.03 15.26
N PRO A 434 -35.80 -16.72 14.94
CA PRO A 434 -34.52 -16.03 14.81
C PRO A 434 -33.61 -16.28 16.02
N GLY A 435 -32.37 -16.70 15.77
CA GLY A 435 -31.39 -17.06 16.80
C GLY A 435 -31.30 -18.56 17.12
N ASP A 436 -32.28 -19.36 16.70
CA ASP A 436 -32.18 -20.82 16.82
C ASP A 436 -31.06 -21.36 15.92
N ARG A 437 -30.44 -22.46 16.34
CA ARG A 437 -29.42 -23.18 15.57
C ARG A 437 -29.85 -24.62 15.33
N VAL A 438 -29.49 -25.14 14.16
CA VAL A 438 -29.66 -26.56 13.82
C VAL A 438 -28.38 -27.11 13.20
N GLU A 439 -27.97 -28.29 13.64
CA GLU A 439 -26.83 -29.05 13.10
C GLU A 439 -27.24 -29.69 11.76
N ILE A 440 -26.39 -29.63 10.75
CA ILE A 440 -26.62 -30.22 9.43
C ILE A 440 -26.19 -31.68 9.46
N LEU A 441 -27.14 -32.60 9.28
CA LEU A 441 -26.89 -34.06 9.31
C LEU A 441 -26.56 -34.64 7.93
N SER A 442 -26.90 -33.93 6.86
CA SER A 442 -26.57 -34.32 5.49
C SER A 442 -26.21 -33.10 4.66
N SER A 443 -25.01 -33.11 4.10
CA SER A 443 -24.50 -32.05 3.21
C SER A 443 -25.19 -32.04 1.83
N LYS A 444 -25.84 -33.14 1.43
CA LYS A 444 -26.57 -33.24 0.15
C LYS A 444 -28.06 -32.93 0.35
N PRO A 445 -28.58 -31.78 -0.13
CA PRO A 445 -29.99 -31.45 0.01
C PRO A 445 -30.88 -32.32 -0.88
N GLN A 446 -32.14 -32.47 -0.48
CA GLN A 446 -33.20 -33.05 -1.31
C GLN A 446 -34.05 -31.94 -1.92
N ARG A 447 -34.13 -31.90 -3.25
CA ARG A 447 -34.96 -30.96 -4.00
C ARG A 447 -36.43 -31.41 -3.96
N ARG A 448 -37.33 -30.59 -3.42
CA ARG A 448 -38.79 -30.85 -3.50
C ARG A 448 -39.55 -29.53 -3.62
N GLY A 449 -40.28 -29.39 -4.72
CA GLY A 449 -40.88 -28.11 -5.10
C GLY A 449 -39.80 -27.07 -5.44
N THR A 450 -39.95 -25.85 -4.91
CA THR A 450 -39.03 -24.73 -5.16
C THR A 450 -37.85 -24.65 -4.20
N TYR A 451 -37.76 -25.55 -3.20
CA TYR A 451 -36.77 -25.45 -2.13
C TYR A 451 -35.87 -26.68 -2.07
N ASP A 452 -34.62 -26.43 -1.66
CA ASP A 452 -33.67 -27.44 -1.22
C ASP A 452 -33.91 -27.73 0.25
N TRP A 453 -34.10 -29.00 0.60
CA TRP A 453 -34.37 -29.44 1.97
C TRP A 453 -33.16 -30.12 2.55
N TYR A 454 -32.79 -29.73 3.77
CA TYR A 454 -31.67 -30.28 4.51
C TYR A 454 -32.18 -31.06 5.70
N GLN A 455 -31.57 -32.23 5.93
CA GLN A 455 -31.76 -32.97 7.16
C GLN A 455 -30.92 -32.32 8.26
N VAL A 456 -31.55 -32.00 9.38
CA VAL A 456 -30.93 -31.24 10.47
C VAL A 456 -31.34 -31.78 11.84
N ARG A 457 -30.56 -31.48 12.87
CA ARG A 457 -30.88 -31.75 14.28
C ARG A 457 -31.01 -30.43 15.05
N GLY A 458 -32.06 -30.30 15.86
CA GLY A 458 -32.26 -29.09 16.68
C GLY A 458 -31.27 -29.00 17.85
N GLU A 459 -30.55 -27.88 17.99
CA GLU A 459 -29.61 -27.66 19.10
C GLU A 459 -30.30 -27.11 20.37
N GLU A 460 -29.50 -26.90 21.44
CA GLU A 460 -29.90 -26.55 22.80
C GLU A 460 -30.76 -25.29 22.96
N VAL A 461 -30.84 -24.47 21.91
CA VAL A 461 -31.60 -23.20 21.83
C VAL A 461 -32.96 -23.36 21.10
N ALA A 462 -33.18 -24.47 20.38
CA ALA A 462 -34.48 -24.73 19.78
C ALA A 462 -35.55 -24.92 20.86
N ARG A 463 -36.75 -24.35 20.66
CA ARG A 463 -37.91 -24.53 21.57
C ARG A 463 -38.02 -25.99 22.06
N LYS A 464 -38.45 -26.18 23.30
CA LYS A 464 -38.50 -27.47 24.05
C LYS A 464 -38.97 -28.71 23.27
N GLU A 465 -39.75 -28.53 22.20
CA GLU A 465 -40.32 -29.57 21.33
C GLU A 465 -39.40 -30.05 20.18
N GLY A 466 -38.42 -29.24 19.76
CA GLY A 466 -37.51 -29.53 18.63
C GLY A 466 -36.06 -29.84 19.03
N ARG A 467 -35.68 -29.55 20.28
CA ARG A 467 -34.33 -29.80 20.81
C ARG A 467 -33.96 -31.29 20.76
N GLY A 468 -32.80 -31.60 20.20
CA GLY A 468 -32.28 -32.96 20.03
C GLY A 468 -33.03 -33.83 19.00
N ARG A 469 -34.10 -33.32 18.37
CA ARG A 469 -34.82 -34.05 17.34
C ARG A 469 -34.17 -33.87 15.99
N GLU A 470 -34.17 -34.94 15.21
CA GLU A 470 -33.84 -34.90 13.78
C GLU A 470 -35.08 -34.61 12.96
N GLY A 471 -34.90 -33.87 11.87
CA GLY A 471 -35.97 -33.52 10.95
C GLY A 471 -35.42 -32.75 9.75
N TRP A 472 -36.29 -31.97 9.12
CA TRP A 472 -36.00 -31.31 7.86
C TRP A 472 -36.39 -29.84 7.90
N ILE A 473 -35.56 -29.00 7.29
CA ILE A 473 -35.86 -27.59 7.02
C ILE A 473 -35.67 -27.29 5.53
N ALA A 474 -36.46 -26.33 5.03
CA ALA A 474 -36.25 -25.77 3.70
C ALA A 474 -35.19 -24.66 3.78
N LYS A 475 -34.18 -24.71 2.91
CA LYS A 475 -33.21 -23.61 2.76
C LYS A 475 -33.90 -22.45 2.04
N VAL A 476 -34.37 -21.50 2.82
CA VAL A 476 -34.92 -20.24 2.34
C VAL A 476 -33.91 -19.15 2.72
N ALA A 477 -33.34 -18.46 1.74
CA ALA A 477 -32.22 -17.53 1.95
C ALA A 477 -32.47 -16.47 3.04
N LYS A 478 -33.71 -16.01 3.18
CA LYS A 478 -34.11 -15.06 4.24
C LYS A 478 -34.24 -15.67 5.64
N CYS A 479 -34.46 -16.98 5.74
CA CYS A 479 -34.76 -17.68 6.99
C CYS A 479 -33.55 -18.47 7.52
N VAL A 480 -32.63 -18.87 6.64
CA VAL A 480 -31.57 -19.84 6.94
C VAL A 480 -30.23 -19.26 6.51
N HIS A 481 -29.31 -19.14 7.45
CA HIS A 481 -27.95 -18.75 7.20
C HIS A 481 -26.99 -19.90 7.49
N PRO A 482 -26.21 -20.35 6.50
CA PRO A 482 -25.16 -21.35 6.74
C PRO A 482 -24.13 -20.77 7.72
N LEU A 483 -23.89 -21.50 8.80
CA LEU A 483 -22.78 -21.26 9.71
C LEU A 483 -21.70 -22.30 9.40
N ALA A 484 -20.56 -21.82 8.94
CA ALA A 484 -19.32 -22.57 8.95
C ALA A 484 -18.60 -22.25 10.27
N ASP A 485 -19.15 -22.75 11.38
CA ASP A 485 -18.52 -22.62 12.69
C ASP A 485 -17.37 -23.64 12.75
N GLY A 486 -16.18 -23.26 12.29
CA GLY A 486 -14.99 -24.12 12.35
C GLY A 486 -13.94 -23.88 11.27
N LEU A 487 -12.82 -24.59 11.41
CA LEU A 487 -11.78 -24.67 10.39
C LEU A 487 -12.31 -25.44 9.16
N ASP A 488 -11.89 -25.03 7.98
CA ASP A 488 -12.17 -25.71 6.73
C ASP A 488 -11.32 -26.99 6.64
N ALA A 489 -11.86 -28.10 7.15
CA ALA A 489 -11.15 -29.37 7.22
C ALA A 489 -10.69 -29.88 5.84
N ALA A 490 -11.45 -29.60 4.77
CA ALA A 490 -11.06 -29.98 3.41
C ALA A 490 -9.87 -29.14 2.90
N LEU A 491 -9.84 -27.85 3.24
CA LEU A 491 -8.68 -27.00 2.96
C LEU A 491 -7.46 -27.46 3.77
N LEU A 492 -7.62 -27.76 5.07
CA LEU A 492 -6.54 -28.27 5.92
C LEU A 492 -5.98 -29.60 5.42
N GLU A 493 -6.83 -30.53 4.98
CA GLU A 493 -6.42 -31.80 4.38
C GLU A 493 -5.59 -31.58 3.10
N ARG A 494 -6.06 -30.69 2.21
CA ARG A 494 -5.32 -30.33 0.98
C ARG A 494 -3.96 -29.70 1.31
N LEU A 495 -3.91 -28.76 2.25
CA LEU A 495 -2.67 -28.12 2.70
C LEU A 495 -1.72 -29.13 3.36
N GLY A 496 -2.27 -30.09 4.09
CA GLY A 496 -1.55 -31.17 4.76
C GLY A 496 -0.82 -32.13 3.82
N SER A 497 -1.17 -32.14 2.53
CA SER A 497 -0.46 -32.94 1.51
C SER A 497 0.98 -32.49 1.26
N GLY A 498 1.30 -31.23 1.58
CA GLY A 498 2.58 -30.61 1.22
C GLY A 498 2.66 -30.11 -0.24
N GLU A 499 1.60 -30.27 -1.03
CA GLU A 499 1.48 -29.67 -2.36
C GLU A 499 1.10 -28.18 -2.29
N VAL A 500 1.26 -27.47 -3.41
CA VAL A 500 0.71 -26.12 -3.59
C VAL A 500 -0.80 -26.20 -3.75
N VAL A 501 -1.51 -25.47 -2.90
CA VAL A 501 -2.98 -25.47 -2.84
C VAL A 501 -3.52 -24.12 -3.29
N PRO A 502 -4.37 -24.05 -4.33
CA PRO A 502 -5.17 -22.87 -4.63
C PRO A 502 -6.19 -22.60 -3.52
N VAL A 503 -6.27 -21.35 -3.05
CA VAL A 503 -7.06 -20.97 -1.87
C VAL A 503 -8.21 -20.01 -2.22
N GLY A 504 -7.89 -18.81 -2.75
CA GLY A 504 -8.88 -17.83 -3.19
C GLY A 504 -9.66 -17.14 -2.07
N ARG A 505 -8.97 -16.76 -0.97
CA ARG A 505 -9.59 -16.13 0.20
C ARG A 505 -9.14 -14.68 0.34
N ALA A 506 -10.06 -13.76 0.61
CA ALA A 506 -9.71 -12.37 0.91
C ALA A 506 -9.00 -12.27 2.27
N VAL A 507 -7.98 -11.40 2.33
CA VAL A 507 -7.24 -11.06 3.56
C VAL A 507 -7.12 -9.55 3.68
N LYS A 508 -7.09 -9.08 4.92
CA LYS A 508 -6.78 -7.69 5.27
C LYS A 508 -5.35 -7.57 5.72
N ALA A 509 -4.74 -6.42 5.44
CA ALA A 509 -3.43 -6.16 5.99
C ALA A 509 -3.47 -6.18 7.54
N GLY A 510 -2.42 -6.75 8.14
CA GLY A 510 -2.36 -7.10 9.56
C GLY A 510 -2.97 -8.46 9.92
N ASP A 511 -3.78 -9.08 9.06
CA ASP A 511 -4.34 -10.41 9.32
C ASP A 511 -3.22 -11.44 9.51
N PRO A 512 -3.28 -12.28 10.55
CA PRO A 512 -2.38 -13.41 10.69
C PRO A 512 -2.53 -14.38 9.53
N LEU A 513 -1.42 -14.67 8.86
CA LEU A 513 -1.35 -15.64 7.76
C LEU A 513 -0.80 -16.98 8.24
N TRP A 514 0.30 -16.94 8.99
CA TRP A 514 0.91 -18.13 9.60
C TRP A 514 1.92 -17.75 10.69
N GLU A 515 2.82 -18.66 11.03
CA GLU A 515 3.94 -18.48 11.94
C GLU A 515 5.28 -18.52 11.20
N ILE A 516 6.27 -17.82 11.74
CA ILE A 516 7.64 -17.82 11.22
C ILE A 516 8.26 -19.22 11.29
N GLY A 517 8.89 -19.67 10.22
CA GLY A 517 9.59 -20.95 10.18
C GLY A 517 11.09 -20.78 10.33
N ARG A 518 11.84 -21.77 9.84
CA ARG A 518 13.29 -21.85 10.01
C ARG A 518 14.00 -21.99 8.68
N TYR A 519 15.15 -21.34 8.57
CA TYR A 519 16.08 -21.41 7.45
C TYR A 519 17.27 -22.32 7.81
N TRP A 520 17.69 -23.22 6.89
CA TRP A 520 18.72 -24.28 7.04
C TRP A 520 18.36 -25.56 7.81
N GLY A 521 18.71 -26.73 7.25
CA GLY A 521 18.67 -28.00 7.96
C GLY A 521 19.16 -29.22 7.18
N GLU A 522 20.43 -29.61 7.38
CA GLU A 522 20.91 -31.01 7.45
C GLU A 522 22.37 -31.06 7.95
N ALA A 523 22.56 -30.95 9.27
CA ALA A 523 23.70 -31.51 10.02
C ALA A 523 23.32 -31.53 11.51
N GLU A 524 23.70 -32.61 12.20
CA GLU A 524 23.23 -33.04 13.52
C GLU A 524 23.47 -32.08 14.72
N GLU A 525 23.87 -30.82 14.52
CA GLU A 525 24.13 -29.87 15.60
C GLU A 525 23.74 -28.41 15.21
N GLY A 526 22.45 -28.08 15.30
CA GLY A 526 21.98 -26.68 15.37
C GLY A 526 20.92 -26.27 14.34
N LEU A 527 19.69 -26.06 14.80
CA LEU A 527 18.59 -25.47 14.02
C LEU A 527 18.96 -24.03 13.63
N GLY A 528 18.94 -23.69 12.33
CA GLY A 528 19.16 -22.31 11.89
C GLY A 528 18.09 -21.33 12.41
N PRO A 529 18.35 -20.01 12.32
CA PRO A 529 17.53 -19.00 12.99
C PRO A 529 16.10 -18.94 12.40
N PRO A 530 15.09 -18.60 13.21
CA PRO A 530 13.75 -18.35 12.70
C PRO A 530 13.74 -17.11 11.79
N LEU A 531 13.26 -17.29 10.56
CA LEU A 531 13.13 -16.19 9.60
C LEU A 531 11.99 -16.43 8.62
N VAL A 532 11.56 -15.37 7.95
CA VAL A 532 10.65 -15.38 6.80
C VAL A 532 11.33 -14.63 5.65
N HIS A 533 11.25 -15.18 4.44
CA HIS A 533 11.56 -14.44 3.23
C HIS A 533 10.32 -13.67 2.80
N TRP A 534 10.44 -12.36 2.58
CA TRP A 534 9.37 -11.49 2.14
C TRP A 534 9.74 -10.81 0.81
N GLY A 535 8.97 -11.05 -0.24
CA GLY A 535 9.15 -10.43 -1.55
C GLY A 535 7.88 -9.75 -2.05
N ILE A 536 8.04 -8.68 -2.84
CA ILE A 536 6.96 -8.04 -3.60
C ILE A 536 7.38 -7.94 -5.07
N PHE A 537 6.49 -8.36 -5.97
CA PHE A 537 6.77 -8.39 -7.41
C PHE A 537 5.52 -8.17 -8.28
N SER A 538 5.73 -7.83 -9.55
CA SER A 538 4.66 -7.59 -10.52
C SER A 538 5.12 -7.84 -11.96
N GLU A 539 4.16 -8.10 -12.84
CA GLU A 539 4.41 -8.25 -14.29
C GLU A 539 4.75 -6.90 -14.93
N GLU A 540 4.04 -5.85 -14.53
CA GLU A 540 4.26 -4.49 -15.00
C GLU A 540 5.17 -3.70 -14.06
N LEU A 541 5.92 -2.72 -14.59
CA LEU A 541 6.70 -1.79 -13.78
C LEU A 541 5.75 -0.82 -13.05
N LEU A 542 5.63 -0.95 -11.72
CA LEU A 542 4.69 -0.16 -10.92
C LEU A 542 5.25 1.21 -10.52
N PHE A 543 6.57 1.30 -10.40
CA PHE A 543 7.26 2.50 -9.92
C PHE A 543 8.24 2.98 -11.00
N PRO A 544 7.77 3.64 -12.07
CA PRO A 544 8.63 4.10 -13.16
C PRO A 544 9.64 5.18 -12.73
N SER A 545 9.46 5.78 -11.55
CA SER A 545 10.45 6.68 -10.93
C SER A 545 11.64 5.95 -10.31
N PHE A 546 11.58 4.61 -10.18
CA PHE A 546 12.72 3.83 -9.68
C PHE A 546 13.78 3.69 -10.77
N GLU A 547 15.03 3.63 -10.35
CA GLU A 547 16.09 3.16 -11.24
C GLU A 547 15.76 1.72 -11.66
N THR A 548 15.97 1.36 -12.92
CA THR A 548 15.74 0.00 -13.40
C THR A 548 17.06 -0.77 -13.58
N ALA A 549 17.04 -2.04 -13.22
CA ALA A 549 18.06 -3.02 -13.59
C ALA A 549 17.35 -4.21 -14.22
N GLU A 550 17.69 -4.58 -15.45
CA GLU A 550 17.05 -5.69 -16.15
C GLU A 550 18.07 -6.76 -16.49
N ASP A 551 17.71 -7.99 -16.19
CA ASP A 551 18.35 -9.22 -16.62
C ASP A 551 17.27 -10.14 -17.19
N THR A 552 17.49 -10.58 -18.43
CA THR A 552 16.49 -11.32 -19.21
C THR A 552 16.99 -12.66 -19.74
N ASP A 553 18.20 -13.09 -19.41
CA ASP A 553 18.76 -14.36 -19.92
C ASP A 553 18.24 -15.60 -19.18
N ARG A 554 17.62 -15.38 -18.01
CA ARG A 554 16.91 -16.37 -17.18
C ARG A 554 17.82 -17.42 -16.56
N ASP A 555 19.10 -17.12 -16.34
CA ASP A 555 20.02 -18.04 -15.69
C ASP A 555 20.04 -17.92 -14.14
N PHE A 556 19.31 -16.93 -13.60
CA PHE A 556 19.17 -16.64 -12.17
C PHE A 556 20.44 -16.09 -11.49
N THR A 557 21.57 -16.07 -12.20
CA THR A 557 22.77 -15.40 -11.72
C THR A 557 22.58 -13.88 -11.80
N MET A 558 23.08 -13.15 -10.81
CA MET A 558 23.06 -11.70 -10.82
C MET A 558 24.34 -11.23 -11.51
N ASP A 559 24.35 -11.21 -12.83
CA ASP A 559 25.51 -10.81 -13.62
C ASP A 559 25.39 -9.38 -14.19
N CYS A 560 24.39 -8.62 -13.70
CA CYS A 560 24.16 -7.24 -14.07
C CYS A 560 25.38 -6.37 -13.73
N GLU A 561 26.18 -6.01 -14.75
CA GLU A 561 27.41 -5.22 -14.60
C GLU A 561 27.20 -3.96 -13.74
N ARG A 562 26.07 -3.28 -13.95
CA ARG A 562 25.71 -2.07 -13.19
C ARG A 562 25.63 -2.31 -11.68
N LEU A 563 25.05 -3.44 -11.25
CA LEU A 563 24.91 -3.76 -9.83
C LEU A 563 26.21 -4.35 -9.27
N LEU A 564 26.94 -5.15 -10.06
CA LEU A 564 28.27 -5.66 -9.70
C LEU A 564 29.26 -4.52 -9.42
N GLU A 565 29.25 -3.46 -10.25
CA GLU A 565 30.12 -2.29 -10.08
C GLU A 565 29.76 -1.43 -8.86
N MET A 566 28.59 -1.61 -8.24
CA MET A 566 28.20 -0.90 -7.02
C MET A 566 28.85 -1.48 -5.76
N VAL A 567 29.27 -2.75 -5.78
CA VAL A 567 29.84 -3.43 -4.63
C VAL A 567 31.37 -3.40 -4.72
N ASP A 568 32.04 -2.79 -3.73
CA ASP A 568 33.49 -2.78 -3.64
C ASP A 568 34.03 -4.21 -3.39
N GLN A 569 34.86 -4.73 -4.31
CA GLN A 569 35.47 -6.07 -4.22
C GLN A 569 36.91 -6.04 -3.71
N GLU A 570 37.36 -7.08 -2.98
CA GLU A 570 38.71 -7.11 -2.40
C GLU A 570 39.86 -7.33 -3.43
N PHE A 571 41.05 -6.80 -3.10
CA PHE A 571 42.23 -6.53 -3.97
C PHE A 571 42.79 -7.69 -4.83
N PHE A 572 42.43 -8.95 -4.58
CA PHE A 572 42.99 -10.10 -5.32
C PHE A 572 42.14 -10.65 -6.47
N GLY A 573 40.97 -10.06 -6.75
CA GLY A 573 40.20 -10.37 -7.96
C GLY A 573 39.01 -9.44 -8.10
N LEU A 574 39.01 -8.60 -9.13
CA LEU A 574 37.73 -8.26 -9.76
C LEU A 574 37.30 -9.54 -10.46
N ASP A 575 36.47 -10.34 -9.81
CA ASP A 575 35.83 -11.47 -10.46
C ASP A 575 34.33 -11.19 -10.58
N SER A 576 33.66 -12.00 -11.39
CA SER A 576 32.21 -11.90 -11.59
C SER A 576 31.45 -12.53 -10.43
N VAL A 577 32.03 -12.62 -9.23
CA VAL A 577 31.48 -13.34 -8.07
C VAL A 577 31.54 -12.49 -6.80
N LEU A 578 30.42 -11.89 -6.41
CA LEU A 578 30.27 -11.24 -5.12
C LEU A 578 30.21 -12.27 -3.98
N THR A 579 31.13 -12.18 -3.04
CA THR A 579 31.12 -12.99 -1.82
C THR A 579 30.07 -12.50 -0.83
N ALA A 580 29.59 -13.40 0.05
CA ALA A 580 28.67 -13.02 1.12
C ALA A 580 29.24 -11.93 2.06
N GLY A 581 30.57 -11.85 2.21
CA GLY A 581 31.24 -10.80 2.98
C GLY A 581 31.15 -9.44 2.30
N GLU A 582 31.47 -9.36 1.01
CA GLU A 582 31.40 -8.11 0.23
C GLU A 582 29.98 -7.56 0.18
N ILE A 583 28.98 -8.43 -0.03
CA ILE A 583 27.57 -8.02 -0.01
C ILE A 583 27.18 -7.47 1.36
N ARG A 584 27.56 -8.14 2.45
CA ARG A 584 27.25 -7.69 3.81
C ARG A 584 27.88 -6.33 4.12
N ASP A 585 29.16 -6.15 3.76
CA ASP A 585 29.87 -4.90 3.99
C ASP A 585 29.26 -3.75 3.19
N PHE A 586 28.79 -4.03 1.97
CA PHE A 586 28.07 -3.08 1.14
C PHE A 586 26.76 -2.62 1.79
N TYR A 587 25.89 -3.53 2.24
CA TYR A 587 24.63 -3.13 2.91
C TYR A 587 24.85 -2.48 4.28
N ALA A 588 25.88 -2.89 5.02
CA ALA A 588 26.15 -2.33 6.35
C ALA A 588 26.74 -0.91 6.32
N GLY A 589 27.47 -0.53 5.25
CA GLY A 589 28.30 0.68 5.26
C GLY A 589 28.27 1.56 4.01
N ASP A 590 27.70 1.09 2.89
CA ASP A 590 27.72 1.83 1.63
C ASP A 590 26.38 2.55 1.34
N PRO A 591 26.36 3.87 1.08
CA PRO A 591 25.14 4.59 0.68
C PRO A 591 24.51 4.07 -0.62
N GLY A 592 25.29 3.42 -1.49
CA GLY A 592 24.81 2.73 -2.68
C GLY A 592 23.78 1.67 -2.35
N ALA A 593 23.84 1.04 -1.17
CA ALA A 593 22.80 0.11 -0.71
C ALA A 593 21.44 0.79 -0.56
N LYS A 594 21.40 2.07 -0.12
CA LYS A 594 20.16 2.85 -0.05
C LYS A 594 19.56 3.09 -1.43
N ARG A 595 20.39 3.24 -2.47
CA ARG A 595 19.89 3.36 -3.85
C ARG A 595 19.16 2.11 -4.30
N LEU A 596 19.62 0.93 -3.89
CA LEU A 596 18.97 -0.36 -4.21
C LEU A 596 17.60 -0.53 -3.57
N ARG A 597 17.28 0.21 -2.50
CA ARG A 597 15.92 0.24 -1.92
C ARG A 597 14.88 0.73 -2.94
N THR A 598 15.27 1.65 -3.82
CA THR A 598 14.39 2.23 -4.85
C THR A 598 14.86 1.87 -6.27
N THR A 599 15.42 0.66 -6.43
CA THR A 599 15.72 0.06 -7.72
C THR A 599 14.69 -1.03 -8.05
N ALA A 600 14.00 -0.91 -9.17
CA ALA A 600 13.16 -1.97 -9.70
C ALA A 600 14.02 -2.94 -10.52
N CYS A 601 14.07 -4.21 -10.11
CA CYS A 601 14.92 -5.22 -10.74
C CYS A 601 14.05 -6.20 -11.53
N ARG A 602 14.32 -6.37 -12.82
CA ARG A 602 13.63 -7.35 -13.66
C ARG A 602 14.50 -8.57 -13.85
N PHE A 603 14.08 -9.73 -13.35
CA PHE A 603 14.82 -10.99 -13.48
C PHE A 603 13.87 -12.18 -13.27
N VAL A 604 14.35 -13.40 -13.53
CA VAL A 604 13.56 -14.61 -13.28
C VAL A 604 13.50 -14.91 -11.78
N SER A 605 12.30 -14.94 -11.21
CA SER A 605 12.11 -15.22 -9.79
C SER A 605 12.79 -16.53 -9.37
N GLU A 606 13.50 -16.49 -8.24
CA GLU A 606 14.16 -17.65 -7.61
C GLU A 606 13.20 -18.84 -7.38
N TRP A 607 11.90 -18.55 -7.27
CA TRP A 607 10.85 -19.55 -7.04
C TRP A 607 10.28 -20.14 -8.35
N GLY A 608 10.70 -19.64 -9.51
CA GLY A 608 10.28 -20.06 -10.85
C GLY A 608 11.44 -20.26 -11.84
N ALA A 609 12.69 -20.21 -11.38
CA ALA A 609 13.88 -20.40 -12.20
C ALA A 609 14.00 -21.84 -12.73
N ASP A 610 14.64 -21.99 -13.90
CA ASP A 610 15.09 -23.30 -14.37
C ASP A 610 16.33 -23.71 -13.57
N VAL A 611 16.11 -24.57 -12.58
CA VAL A 611 17.15 -25.02 -11.65
C VAL A 611 18.33 -25.67 -12.37
N GLU A 612 18.10 -26.40 -13.46
CA GLU A 612 19.20 -27.07 -14.17
C GLU A 612 20.06 -26.05 -14.93
N ALA A 613 19.42 -25.06 -15.56
CA ALA A 613 20.12 -23.96 -16.22
C ALA A 613 20.91 -23.12 -15.20
N ALA A 614 20.29 -22.74 -14.09
CA ALA A 614 20.93 -21.95 -13.04
C ALA A 614 22.14 -22.68 -12.42
N VAL A 615 21.99 -23.98 -12.10
CA VAL A 615 23.08 -24.80 -11.56
C VAL A 615 24.23 -24.94 -12.55
N LYS A 616 23.94 -25.02 -13.85
CA LYS A 616 24.94 -25.13 -14.91
C LYS A 616 25.76 -23.84 -15.04
N GLU A 617 25.12 -22.67 -15.06
CA GLU A 617 25.84 -21.39 -15.15
C GLU A 617 26.65 -21.11 -13.87
N LEU A 618 26.09 -21.40 -12.69
CA LEU A 618 26.83 -21.33 -11.41
C LEU A 618 28.03 -22.29 -11.38
N ALA A 619 27.94 -23.48 -11.98
CA ALA A 619 29.08 -24.40 -12.09
C ALA A 619 30.21 -23.88 -13.00
N GLY A 620 29.91 -22.93 -13.89
CA GLY A 620 30.88 -22.23 -14.72
C GLY A 620 31.69 -21.18 -13.95
N LEU A 621 31.20 -20.73 -12.79
CA LEU A 621 31.87 -19.74 -11.95
C LEU A 621 33.03 -20.38 -11.17
N LYS A 622 34.17 -19.69 -11.15
CA LYS A 622 35.41 -20.18 -10.54
C LYS A 622 35.23 -20.29 -9.02
N GLY A 623 35.40 -21.50 -8.48
CA GLY A 623 35.32 -21.75 -7.03
C GLY A 623 33.99 -22.36 -6.54
N TRP A 624 33.05 -22.62 -7.44
CA TRP A 624 31.74 -23.16 -7.11
C TRP A 624 31.69 -24.70 -7.06
N LEU A 625 31.03 -25.27 -6.04
CA LEU A 625 30.73 -26.71 -5.92
C LEU A 625 29.23 -26.95 -6.17
N SER A 626 28.85 -27.28 -7.40
CA SER A 626 27.45 -27.45 -7.82
C SER A 626 26.83 -28.84 -7.53
N TYR A 627 27.61 -29.78 -6.98
CA TYR A 627 27.16 -31.16 -6.79
C TYR A 627 25.96 -31.26 -5.83
N GLY A 628 24.85 -31.82 -6.31
CA GLY A 628 23.60 -32.01 -5.54
C GLY A 628 22.80 -30.72 -5.29
N MET A 629 23.23 -29.58 -5.83
CA MET A 629 22.56 -28.29 -5.63
C MET A 629 21.18 -28.25 -6.28
N ALA A 630 21.04 -28.81 -7.48
CA ALA A 630 19.75 -28.89 -8.18
C ALA A 630 18.68 -29.59 -7.35
N ASP A 631 19.02 -30.73 -6.75
CA ASP A 631 18.09 -31.50 -5.91
C ASP A 631 17.71 -30.78 -4.62
N ARG A 632 18.60 -29.93 -4.10
CA ARG A 632 18.35 -29.11 -2.90
C ARG A 632 17.49 -27.89 -3.19
N ILE A 633 17.60 -27.28 -4.37
CA ILE A 633 16.86 -26.05 -4.76
C ILE A 633 15.47 -26.38 -5.32
N ARG A 634 15.36 -27.44 -6.15
CA ARG A 634 14.10 -27.80 -6.84
C ARG A 634 12.85 -27.84 -5.95
N PRO A 635 12.91 -28.30 -4.68
CA PRO A 635 11.75 -28.29 -3.79
C PRO A 635 11.16 -26.91 -3.45
N TYR A 636 11.94 -25.83 -3.62
CA TYR A 636 11.52 -24.45 -3.36
C TYR A 636 10.85 -23.77 -4.57
N CYS A 637 11.10 -24.28 -5.78
CA CYS A 637 10.56 -23.71 -7.02
C CYS A 637 9.07 -24.07 -7.21
N PHE A 638 8.18 -23.37 -6.50
CA PHE A 638 6.74 -23.66 -6.49
C PHE A 638 6.00 -23.19 -7.74
N TRP A 639 6.55 -22.26 -8.53
CA TRP A 639 5.84 -21.61 -9.64
C TRP A 639 5.24 -22.59 -10.65
N PRO A 640 6.01 -23.58 -11.17
CA PRO A 640 5.47 -24.53 -12.13
C PRO A 640 4.38 -25.42 -11.52
N GLU A 641 4.48 -25.72 -10.23
CA GLU A 641 3.46 -26.48 -9.51
C GLU A 641 2.17 -25.66 -9.32
N ALA A 642 2.28 -24.40 -8.92
CA ALA A 642 1.15 -23.49 -8.79
C ALA A 642 0.37 -23.37 -10.11
N GLN A 643 1.07 -23.21 -11.24
CA GLN A 643 0.45 -23.16 -12.56
C GLN A 643 -0.24 -24.49 -12.93
N ARG A 644 0.37 -25.65 -12.63
CA ARG A 644 -0.27 -26.96 -12.84
C ARG A 644 -1.54 -27.14 -11.99
N GLN A 645 -1.57 -26.55 -10.80
CA GLN A 645 -2.73 -26.55 -9.90
C GLN A 645 -3.79 -25.50 -10.30
N GLY A 646 -3.59 -24.77 -11.41
CA GLY A 646 -4.55 -23.81 -11.95
C GLY A 646 -4.48 -22.42 -11.32
N VAL A 647 -3.42 -22.08 -10.59
CA VAL A 647 -3.19 -20.73 -10.08
C VAL A 647 -2.77 -19.83 -11.25
N ALA A 648 -3.49 -18.73 -11.46
CA ALA A 648 -3.16 -17.75 -12.48
C ALA A 648 -1.96 -16.89 -12.02
N LEU A 649 -0.76 -17.31 -12.41
CA LEU A 649 0.48 -16.59 -12.18
C LEU A 649 1.07 -16.08 -13.50
N PRO A 650 1.70 -14.89 -13.51
CA PRO A 650 2.43 -14.40 -14.66
C PRO A 650 3.69 -15.26 -14.93
N ASP A 651 4.35 -14.98 -16.06
CA ASP A 651 5.70 -15.52 -16.34
C ASP A 651 6.64 -15.17 -15.18
N PRO A 652 7.54 -16.08 -14.73
CA PRO A 652 8.41 -15.79 -13.59
C PRO A 652 9.47 -14.73 -13.85
N LEU A 653 9.66 -14.23 -15.09
CA LEU A 653 10.46 -13.04 -15.40
C LEU A 653 9.67 -11.77 -15.09
N LEU A 654 9.91 -11.18 -13.92
CA LEU A 654 9.06 -10.15 -13.30
C LEU A 654 9.87 -8.99 -12.78
N TRP A 655 9.18 -7.88 -12.50
CA TRP A 655 9.73 -6.79 -11.72
C TRP A 655 9.65 -7.11 -10.23
N HIS A 656 10.79 -7.11 -9.57
CA HIS A 656 10.95 -7.26 -8.13
C HIS A 656 11.31 -5.92 -7.49
N TYR A 657 10.83 -5.70 -6.26
CA TYR A 657 11.04 -4.47 -5.51
C TYR A 657 11.48 -4.77 -4.09
N ASN A 658 12.22 -3.85 -3.48
CA ASN A 658 12.44 -3.88 -2.04
C ASN A 658 11.07 -3.71 -1.35
N PRO A 659 10.59 -4.71 -0.59
CA PRO A 659 9.22 -4.69 -0.10
C PRO A 659 9.02 -3.67 1.04
N ILE A 660 10.09 -3.30 1.76
CA ILE A 660 10.04 -2.22 2.77
C ILE A 660 9.82 -0.88 2.07
N ALA A 661 10.52 -0.62 0.96
CA ALA A 661 10.37 0.61 0.19
C ALA A 661 8.96 0.75 -0.41
N VAL A 662 8.35 -0.37 -0.84
CA VAL A 662 6.97 -0.37 -1.34
C VAL A 662 6.00 0.08 -0.24
N LEU A 663 6.13 -0.45 0.98
CA LEU A 663 5.28 -0.03 2.10
C LEU A 663 5.51 1.42 2.49
N GLU A 664 6.75 1.89 2.51
CA GLU A 664 7.11 3.29 2.76
C GLU A 664 6.42 4.23 1.77
N LEU A 665 6.49 3.92 0.47
CA LEU A 665 5.83 4.72 -0.57
C LEU A 665 4.30 4.72 -0.45
N PHE A 666 3.72 3.56 -0.14
CA PHE A 666 2.27 3.45 0.04
C PHE A 666 1.80 4.23 1.28
N ALA A 667 2.59 4.23 2.36
CA ALA A 667 2.32 5.02 3.56
C ALA A 667 2.39 6.51 3.25
N ALA A 668 3.48 6.97 2.62
CA ALA A 668 3.67 8.37 2.25
C ALA A 668 2.56 8.88 1.32
N ALA A 669 2.12 8.08 0.34
CA ALA A 669 1.06 8.48 -0.58
C ALA A 669 -0.31 8.63 0.09
N GLY A 670 -0.56 7.93 1.20
CA GLY A 670 -1.77 8.07 2.01
C GLY A 670 -1.82 9.40 2.77
N GLU A 671 -0.68 9.97 3.13
CA GLU A 671 -0.61 11.25 3.85
C GLU A 671 -0.87 12.41 2.88
N ALA A 672 -1.92 13.21 3.09
CA ALA A 672 -2.13 14.42 2.28
C ALA A 672 -0.87 15.31 2.34
N PRO A 673 -0.41 15.91 1.22
CA PRO A 673 0.62 16.92 1.31
C PRO A 673 0.10 18.02 2.23
N SER A 674 0.73 18.20 3.38
CA SER A 674 0.37 19.30 4.27
C SER A 674 0.55 20.61 3.50
N PRO A 675 -0.46 21.51 3.47
CA PRO A 675 -0.28 22.86 2.95
C PRO A 675 0.72 23.69 3.79
N SER A 676 1.31 23.12 4.85
CA SER A 676 2.31 23.77 5.71
C SER A 676 3.71 23.16 5.61
N GLY A 677 4.05 22.51 4.49
CA GLY A 677 5.42 22.09 4.16
C GLY A 677 6.30 23.18 3.56
N VAL A 678 6.04 24.46 3.87
CA VAL A 678 7.15 25.38 4.14
C VAL A 678 7.42 25.21 5.63
N GLU A 679 8.01 24.08 5.98
CA GLU A 679 8.51 23.91 7.34
C GLU A 679 9.71 24.83 7.43
N SER A 680 9.52 25.93 8.17
CA SER A 680 10.60 26.71 8.73
C SER A 680 11.56 25.73 9.39
N ALA A 681 12.78 25.68 8.85
CA ALA A 681 13.90 24.97 9.44
C ALA A 681 13.95 25.23 10.97
N PRO A 682 14.34 24.24 11.77
CA PRO A 682 14.58 24.46 13.18
C PRO A 682 15.52 25.66 13.35
N ALA A 683 15.04 26.68 14.03
CA ALA A 683 15.84 27.83 14.41
C ALA A 683 16.89 27.35 15.42
N GLY A 684 18.07 27.09 14.90
CA GLY A 684 19.22 26.62 15.65
C GLY A 684 20.17 25.91 14.71
N ASP A 685 20.89 26.66 13.88
CA ASP A 685 22.35 26.73 13.89
C ASP A 685 22.82 27.62 12.72
N ALA A 686 24.02 28.19 12.88
CA ALA A 686 24.54 29.32 12.10
C ALA A 686 24.35 29.19 10.58
N GLU A 687 23.99 30.29 9.89
CA GLU A 687 24.21 30.42 8.46
C GLU A 687 25.68 30.12 8.16
N GLU A 688 25.98 28.91 7.65
CA GLU A 688 27.30 28.60 7.11
C GLU A 688 27.53 29.52 5.90
N GLU A 689 28.52 30.41 6.01
CA GLU A 689 29.03 31.19 4.88
C GLU A 689 29.49 30.22 3.79
N VAL A 690 28.65 30.03 2.77
CA VAL A 690 29.00 29.21 1.60
C VAL A 690 30.12 29.91 0.83
N SER A 691 31.28 29.25 0.71
CA SER A 691 32.44 29.76 -0.05
C SER A 691 32.04 30.22 -1.46
N GLU A 692 32.61 31.33 -1.91
CA GLU A 692 32.33 31.92 -3.23
C GLU A 692 32.61 30.93 -4.38
N VAL A 693 33.63 30.09 -4.23
CA VAL A 693 33.97 29.02 -5.18
C VAL A 693 32.84 27.99 -5.30
N LEU A 694 32.25 27.57 -4.17
CA LEU A 694 31.15 26.63 -4.17
C LEU A 694 29.88 27.24 -4.77
N ALA A 695 29.61 28.51 -4.43
CA ALA A 695 28.49 29.24 -5.01
C ALA A 695 28.63 29.39 -6.54
N ALA A 696 29.83 29.71 -7.03
CA ALA A 696 30.14 29.79 -8.46
C ALA A 696 29.98 28.44 -9.16
N ALA A 697 30.47 27.35 -8.56
CA ALA A 697 30.31 26.01 -9.10
C ALA A 697 28.82 25.63 -9.25
N ARG A 698 27.99 25.87 -8.24
CA ARG A 698 26.55 25.59 -8.32
C ARG A 698 25.85 26.42 -9.41
N ARG A 699 26.16 27.72 -9.53
CA ARG A 699 25.63 28.58 -10.61
C ARG A 699 25.99 28.07 -12.00
N LEU A 700 27.22 27.61 -12.19
CA LEU A 700 27.68 27.10 -13.49
C LEU A 700 27.02 25.77 -13.86
N ARG A 701 26.83 24.86 -12.90
CA ARG A 701 26.05 23.62 -13.09
C ARG A 701 24.62 23.92 -13.51
N ASP A 702 23.93 24.78 -12.75
CA ASP A 702 22.49 25.03 -12.94
C ASP A 702 22.21 25.97 -14.12
N GLY A 703 23.20 26.77 -14.53
CA GLY A 703 23.12 27.71 -15.65
C GLY A 703 23.90 27.24 -16.87
N ARG A 704 25.13 27.74 -17.01
CA ARG A 704 25.92 27.67 -18.27
C ARG A 704 26.14 26.25 -18.78
N PHE A 705 26.35 25.29 -17.89
CA PHE A 705 26.65 23.90 -18.24
C PHE A 705 25.49 22.93 -17.95
N SER A 706 24.29 23.47 -17.72
CA SER A 706 23.09 22.65 -17.59
C SER A 706 22.86 21.86 -18.89
N GLY A 707 22.76 20.53 -18.77
CA GLY A 707 22.60 19.61 -19.91
C GLY A 707 23.86 19.36 -20.75
N TRP A 708 25.02 19.91 -20.39
CA TRP A 708 26.28 19.63 -21.09
C TRP A 708 26.80 18.23 -20.78
N THR A 709 27.39 17.57 -21.78
CA THR A 709 27.92 16.21 -21.64
C THR A 709 29.40 16.19 -21.29
N TYR A 710 29.91 15.07 -20.79
CA TYR A 710 31.34 14.94 -20.48
C TYR A 710 32.19 14.83 -21.77
N GLY A 711 33.16 15.71 -21.94
CA GLY A 711 34.10 15.73 -23.07
C GLY A 711 34.90 17.03 -23.11
N SER A 712 35.62 17.34 -24.18
CA SER A 712 36.44 18.57 -24.23
C SER A 712 36.06 19.55 -25.35
N ASP A 713 34.95 19.30 -26.04
CA ASP A 713 34.50 20.02 -27.23
C ASP A 713 33.32 20.95 -26.91
N ALA A 714 33.62 22.24 -26.73
CA ALA A 714 32.61 23.23 -26.41
C ALA A 714 31.56 23.42 -27.52
N GLU A 715 31.88 23.15 -28.79
CA GLU A 715 30.91 23.23 -29.89
C GLU A 715 29.85 22.12 -29.81
N LYS A 716 30.20 20.99 -29.20
CA LYS A 716 29.29 19.88 -28.92
C LYS A 716 28.67 19.95 -27.53
N GLN A 717 28.74 21.10 -26.85
CA GLN A 717 28.29 21.26 -25.47
C GLN A 717 28.94 20.23 -24.53
N GLN A 718 30.25 20.03 -24.67
CA GLN A 718 31.04 19.14 -23.83
C GLN A 718 32.01 19.88 -22.92
N ILE A 719 32.14 19.41 -21.69
CA ILE A 719 33.12 19.93 -20.72
C ILE A 719 33.71 18.82 -19.86
N ASN A 720 35.01 18.91 -19.58
CA ASN A 720 35.74 17.93 -18.77
C ASN A 720 36.10 18.50 -17.39
N CYS A 721 36.62 17.64 -16.52
CA CYS A 721 36.84 17.96 -15.11
C CYS A 721 37.73 19.19 -14.87
N VAL A 722 38.86 19.34 -15.58
CA VAL A 722 39.75 20.49 -15.41
C VAL A 722 39.23 21.75 -16.11
N GLN A 723 38.50 21.60 -17.22
CA GLN A 723 37.83 22.72 -17.88
C GLN A 723 36.72 23.30 -17.00
N TYR A 724 35.95 22.45 -16.32
CA TYR A 724 34.91 22.86 -15.40
C TYR A 724 35.50 23.63 -14.20
N VAL A 725 36.54 23.08 -13.55
CA VAL A 725 37.25 23.80 -12.48
C VAL A 725 37.82 25.14 -12.98
N GLY A 726 38.37 25.18 -14.19
CA GLY A 726 38.79 26.44 -14.81
C GLY A 726 37.67 27.45 -14.98
N ALA A 727 36.48 27.01 -15.41
CA ALA A 727 35.31 27.89 -15.51
C ALA A 727 34.82 28.39 -14.14
N VAL A 728 34.90 27.56 -13.09
CA VAL A 728 34.61 27.98 -11.71
C VAL A 728 35.56 29.08 -11.26
N LEU A 729 36.86 28.92 -11.53
CA LEU A 729 37.87 29.92 -11.20
C LEU A 729 37.65 31.24 -11.98
N GLU A 730 37.29 31.17 -13.26
CA GLU A 730 36.93 32.35 -14.06
C GLU A 730 35.69 33.07 -13.51
N GLU A 731 34.69 32.33 -13.03
CA GLU A 731 33.46 32.87 -12.45
C GLU A 731 33.71 33.62 -11.13
N VAL A 732 34.74 33.24 -10.36
CA VAL A 732 35.19 33.96 -9.16
C VAL A 732 36.29 35.01 -9.45
N GLY A 733 36.51 35.33 -10.73
CA GLY A 733 37.38 36.45 -11.14
C GLY A 733 38.86 36.09 -11.38
N VAL A 734 39.23 34.81 -11.39
CA VAL A 734 40.59 34.37 -11.69
C VAL A 734 40.83 34.30 -13.19
N GLU A 735 41.89 34.95 -13.66
CA GLU A 735 42.28 34.91 -15.08
C GLU A 735 43.04 33.61 -15.42
N VAL A 736 42.32 32.57 -15.87
CA VAL A 736 42.87 31.23 -16.16
C VAL A 736 43.62 31.18 -17.50
N GLN A 737 44.83 31.75 -17.52
CA GLN A 737 45.71 31.82 -18.69
C GLN A 737 47.17 31.43 -18.41
N GLY A 738 48.00 31.40 -19.46
CA GLY A 738 49.46 31.25 -19.34
C GLY A 738 49.91 30.01 -18.55
N ALA A 739 50.79 30.21 -17.56
CA ALA A 739 51.32 29.15 -16.72
C ALA A 739 50.25 28.52 -15.82
N LEU A 740 49.31 29.33 -15.30
CA LEU A 740 48.21 28.87 -14.46
C LEU A 740 47.33 27.87 -15.22
N ARG A 741 46.89 28.22 -16.44
CA ARG A 741 46.10 27.32 -17.29
C ARG A 741 46.84 26.03 -17.61
N LYS A 742 48.14 26.11 -17.94
CA LYS A 742 48.94 24.93 -18.30
C LYS A 742 49.00 23.91 -17.16
N ARG A 743 49.26 24.39 -15.93
CA ARG A 743 49.32 23.56 -14.71
C ARG A 743 47.95 23.05 -14.28
N LEU A 744 46.94 23.91 -14.29
CA LEU A 744 45.55 23.56 -13.94
C LEU A 744 45.03 22.42 -14.82
N TYR A 745 45.31 22.48 -16.13
CA TYR A 745 44.84 21.47 -17.09
C TYR A 745 45.79 20.27 -17.21
N VAL A 746 46.90 20.26 -16.46
CA VAL A 746 47.95 19.22 -16.52
C VAL A 746 48.39 18.97 -17.97
N SER A 747 48.51 20.04 -18.74
CA SER A 747 48.75 19.99 -20.20
C SER A 747 50.23 20.03 -20.58
N ASP A 748 51.11 20.19 -19.59
CA ASP A 748 52.57 20.24 -19.74
C ASP A 748 53.26 18.91 -19.38
N ILE A 749 52.49 17.83 -19.21
CA ILE A 749 52.97 16.48 -18.91
C ILE A 749 52.59 15.54 -20.07
N GLY A 750 53.58 14.84 -20.62
CA GLY A 750 53.34 13.78 -21.61
C GLY A 750 52.66 12.55 -20.99
N ALA A 751 51.82 11.85 -21.76
CA ALA A 751 51.13 10.65 -21.28
C ALA A 751 52.11 9.56 -20.78
N ASP A 752 53.30 9.48 -21.38
CA ASP A 752 54.33 8.48 -21.07
C ASP A 752 55.06 8.76 -19.75
N GLU A 753 55.21 10.02 -19.32
CA GLU A 753 55.89 10.39 -18.07
C GLU A 753 54.91 10.59 -16.89
N LEU A 754 53.61 10.70 -17.18
CA LEU A 754 52.59 11.01 -16.17
C LEU A 754 52.54 9.97 -15.04
N GLN A 755 52.68 8.69 -15.37
CA GLN A 755 52.60 7.60 -14.39
C GLN A 755 53.74 7.69 -13.37
N ASP A 756 54.97 7.83 -13.87
CA ASP A 756 56.18 7.96 -13.05
C ASP A 756 56.12 9.19 -12.15
N LEU A 757 55.62 10.31 -12.69
CA LEU A 757 55.49 11.56 -11.93
C LEU A 757 54.43 11.47 -10.82
N VAL A 758 53.31 10.76 -11.04
CA VAL A 758 52.28 10.55 -10.01
C VAL A 758 52.82 9.67 -8.88
N GLU A 759 53.58 8.62 -9.23
CA GLU A 759 54.23 7.75 -8.25
C GLU A 759 55.32 8.48 -7.45
N ALA A 760 56.08 9.35 -8.10
CA ALA A 760 57.07 10.21 -7.45
C ALA A 760 56.44 11.36 -6.63
N LYS A 761 55.10 11.53 -6.67
CA LYS A 761 54.38 12.66 -6.08
C LYS A 761 54.93 14.02 -6.54
N ASP A 762 55.35 14.10 -7.80
CA ASP A 762 55.96 15.30 -8.37
C ASP A 762 54.96 16.47 -8.34
N SER A 763 55.47 17.67 -8.00
CA SER A 763 54.72 18.93 -8.00
C SER A 763 53.87 19.15 -9.26
N LYS A 764 54.31 18.67 -10.43
CA LYS A 764 53.58 18.81 -11.68
C LYS A 764 52.23 18.09 -11.67
N THR A 765 52.12 16.99 -10.93
CA THR A 765 50.91 16.13 -10.87
C THR A 765 49.88 16.59 -9.85
N LYS A 766 50.23 17.59 -9.03
CA LYS A 766 49.32 18.22 -8.06
C LYS A 766 48.26 19.10 -8.72
N GLY A 767 48.38 19.36 -10.03
CA GLY A 767 47.33 19.98 -10.87
C GLY A 767 46.78 21.26 -10.27
N VAL A 768 45.47 21.27 -9.98
CA VAL A 768 44.74 22.41 -9.39
C VAL A 768 45.39 22.95 -8.12
N GLN A 769 45.85 22.08 -7.20
CA GLN A 769 46.49 22.51 -5.96
C GLN A 769 47.74 23.35 -6.24
N GLN A 770 48.66 22.84 -7.05
CA GLN A 770 49.90 23.57 -7.34
C GLN A 770 49.65 24.80 -8.21
N ALA A 771 48.66 24.75 -9.12
CA ALA A 771 48.29 25.88 -9.96
C ALA A 771 47.89 27.11 -9.12
N LEU A 772 47.03 26.91 -8.11
CA LEU A 772 46.58 27.99 -7.25
C LEU A 772 47.65 28.43 -6.26
N VAL A 773 48.42 27.49 -5.69
CA VAL A 773 49.53 27.81 -4.78
C VAL A 773 50.62 28.65 -5.49
N ASP A 774 51.03 28.26 -6.70
CA ASP A 774 52.05 29.00 -7.47
C ASP A 774 51.57 30.41 -7.88
N ALA A 775 50.26 30.58 -8.07
CA ALA A 775 49.65 31.86 -8.38
C ALA A 775 49.41 32.75 -7.14
N GLY A 776 49.66 32.23 -5.93
CA GLY A 776 49.35 32.93 -4.68
C GLY A 776 47.85 33.06 -4.40
N LEU A 777 47.04 32.18 -4.99
CA LEU A 777 45.57 32.19 -4.92
C LEU A 777 44.98 31.04 -4.09
N GLY A 778 45.83 30.21 -3.47
CA GLY A 778 45.33 29.13 -2.63
C GLY A 778 46.35 28.59 -1.65
N GLU A 779 45.82 27.94 -0.62
CA GLU A 779 46.56 27.27 0.46
C GLU A 779 46.31 25.76 0.43
N VAL A 780 47.35 24.98 0.74
CA VAL A 780 47.24 23.52 0.79
C VAL A 780 46.39 23.13 2.00
N VAL A 781 45.42 22.24 1.78
CA VAL A 781 44.52 21.73 2.83
C VAL A 781 44.86 20.28 3.12
N ASP A 782 44.96 19.93 4.40
CA ASP A 782 45.04 18.54 4.85
C ASP A 782 43.65 17.89 4.82
N VAL A 783 43.60 16.56 4.66
CA VAL A 783 42.33 15.83 4.46
C VAL A 783 41.36 16.05 5.62
N GLU A 784 41.90 16.13 6.82
CA GLU A 784 41.19 16.35 8.08
C GLU A 784 40.48 17.71 8.11
N ASP A 785 41.07 18.71 7.45
CA ASP A 785 40.66 20.12 7.45
C ASP A 785 39.83 20.50 6.21
N VAL A 786 39.42 19.52 5.41
CA VAL A 786 38.61 19.75 4.19
C VAL A 786 37.27 20.40 4.51
N GLU A 787 36.88 21.39 3.73
CA GLU A 787 35.63 22.14 3.87
C GLU A 787 34.91 22.28 2.52
N PRO A 788 33.58 22.51 2.52
CA PRO A 788 32.84 22.91 1.33
C PRO A 788 33.48 24.13 0.62
N GLY A 789 33.73 24.00 -0.67
CA GLY A 789 34.39 25.01 -1.50
C GLY A 789 35.89 24.78 -1.75
N ASP A 790 36.53 23.86 -1.00
CA ASP A 790 37.88 23.42 -1.34
C ASP A 790 37.90 22.75 -2.72
N LEU A 791 39.03 22.85 -3.43
CA LEU A 791 39.22 22.19 -4.72
C LEU A 791 40.11 20.97 -4.53
N ILE A 792 39.80 19.91 -5.28
CA ILE A 792 40.56 18.66 -5.24
C ILE A 792 41.14 18.32 -6.60
N GLN A 793 42.40 17.90 -6.62
CA GLN A 793 43.03 17.14 -7.70
C GLN A 793 43.36 15.75 -7.16
N TYR A 794 42.97 14.69 -7.87
CA TYR A 794 43.35 13.35 -7.47
C TYR A 794 43.60 12.39 -8.63
N TRP A 795 44.34 11.33 -8.34
CA TRP A 795 44.71 10.25 -9.26
C TRP A 795 44.21 8.92 -8.71
N TYR A 796 43.58 8.10 -9.57
CA TYR A 796 43.00 6.81 -9.19
C TYR A 796 43.29 5.74 -10.25
N GLY A 797 43.19 4.46 -9.88
CA GLY A 797 43.54 3.31 -10.73
C GLY A 797 44.87 2.65 -10.35
N LYS A 798 45.27 1.59 -11.08
CA LYS A 798 46.48 0.80 -10.79
C LYS A 798 47.76 1.57 -11.17
N PRO A 799 48.91 1.33 -10.50
CA PRO A 799 50.23 1.76 -10.98
C PRO A 799 50.40 1.47 -12.49
N GLY A 800 50.90 2.44 -13.25
CA GLY A 800 50.99 2.37 -14.72
C GLY A 800 49.69 2.61 -15.51
N SER A 801 48.55 2.84 -14.86
CA SER A 801 47.25 3.13 -15.52
C SER A 801 46.43 4.22 -14.82
N ARG A 802 47.09 5.11 -14.06
CA ARG A 802 46.46 6.19 -13.29
C ARG A 802 45.65 7.12 -14.20
N ARG A 803 44.45 7.47 -13.73
CA ARG A 803 43.57 8.49 -14.34
C ARG A 803 43.44 9.67 -13.37
N GLY A 804 43.48 10.88 -13.92
CA GLY A 804 43.36 12.13 -13.16
C GLY A 804 41.93 12.65 -13.11
N HIS A 805 41.59 13.35 -12.04
CA HIS A 805 40.31 14.05 -11.90
C HIS A 805 40.44 15.30 -11.02
N ALA A 806 39.61 16.29 -11.31
CA ALA A 806 39.54 17.55 -10.56
C ALA A 806 38.10 17.99 -10.33
N SER A 807 37.77 18.54 -9.16
CA SER A 807 36.42 18.98 -8.79
C SER A 807 36.43 19.98 -7.62
N VAL A 808 35.26 20.52 -7.28
CA VAL A 808 35.01 21.35 -6.09
C VAL A 808 34.32 20.50 -5.02
N ILE A 809 34.69 20.64 -3.76
CA ILE A 809 34.03 19.97 -2.62
C ILE A 809 32.68 20.66 -2.36
N ASP A 810 31.58 19.92 -2.44
CA ASP A 810 30.22 20.44 -2.22
C ASP A 810 29.74 20.24 -0.78
N THR A 811 29.94 19.05 -0.22
CA THR A 811 29.64 18.73 1.18
C THR A 811 30.75 17.89 1.78
N VAL A 812 30.87 17.95 3.12
CA VAL A 812 31.83 17.16 3.90
C VAL A 812 31.09 16.47 5.05
N GLU A 813 31.14 15.14 5.08
CA GLU A 813 30.59 14.31 6.14
C GLU A 813 31.73 13.62 6.89
N ARG A 814 31.77 13.79 8.21
CA ARG A 814 32.77 13.17 9.09
C ARG A 814 32.11 12.10 9.95
N THR A 815 32.59 10.86 9.86
CA THR A 815 32.10 9.74 10.68
C THR A 815 33.28 8.93 11.19
N GLY A 816 33.65 9.12 12.47
CA GLY A 816 34.84 8.51 13.05
C GLY A 816 36.13 9.04 12.39
N ASP A 817 36.96 8.13 11.88
CA ASP A 817 38.19 8.42 11.12
C ASP A 817 37.95 8.58 9.61
N ARG A 818 36.71 8.43 9.14
CA ARG A 818 36.35 8.52 7.72
C ARG A 818 35.80 9.90 7.39
N ILE A 819 36.34 10.48 6.33
CA ILE A 819 35.86 11.74 5.75
C ILE A 819 35.32 11.43 4.36
N ARG A 820 34.01 11.60 4.17
CA ARG A 820 33.33 11.48 2.87
C ARG A 820 32.97 12.88 2.39
N VAL A 821 33.20 13.13 1.11
CA VAL A 821 32.87 14.40 0.47
C VAL A 821 32.00 14.16 -0.75
N GLU A 822 31.03 15.03 -1.01
CA GLU A 822 30.46 15.16 -2.35
C GLU A 822 31.35 16.09 -3.16
N ILE A 823 31.71 15.69 -4.38
CA ILE A 823 32.46 16.52 -5.32
C ILE A 823 31.54 16.98 -6.44
N LEU A 824 31.51 18.28 -6.71
CA LEU A 824 30.82 18.91 -7.83
C LEU A 824 31.81 19.13 -8.97
N GLY A 825 31.56 18.47 -10.10
CA GLY A 825 32.43 18.56 -11.27
C GLY A 825 31.83 17.96 -12.54
N ALA A 826 32.59 18.02 -13.63
CA ALA A 826 32.26 17.27 -14.84
C ALA A 826 32.78 15.83 -14.71
N HIS A 827 31.88 14.84 -14.64
CA HIS A 827 32.22 13.44 -14.48
C HIS A 827 31.77 12.60 -15.68
N LYS A 828 32.66 11.72 -16.18
CA LYS A 828 32.31 10.77 -17.23
C LYS A 828 31.18 9.82 -16.79
N SER A 829 31.17 9.42 -15.51
CA SER A 829 30.20 8.49 -14.94
C SER A 829 28.78 9.05 -14.80
N VAL A 830 28.63 10.38 -14.68
CA VAL A 830 27.32 11.05 -14.65
C VAL A 830 26.95 11.62 -16.03
N GLY A 831 27.77 11.38 -17.04
CA GLY A 831 27.56 11.85 -18.41
C GLY A 831 27.72 13.36 -18.60
N GLY A 832 28.09 14.16 -17.59
CA GLY A 832 28.07 15.63 -17.63
C GLY A 832 28.54 16.29 -16.34
N VAL A 833 28.05 17.50 -16.03
CA VAL A 833 28.31 18.20 -14.76
C VAL A 833 27.31 17.75 -13.69
N GLY A 834 27.81 17.27 -12.55
CA GLY A 834 26.96 16.77 -11.47
C GLY A 834 27.73 16.54 -10.17
N LEU A 835 27.05 15.93 -9.19
CA LEU A 835 27.64 15.52 -7.92
C LEU A 835 28.14 14.07 -8.00
N ARG A 836 29.18 13.77 -7.23
CA ARG A 836 29.68 12.41 -7.03
C ARG A 836 30.26 12.27 -5.62
N SER A 837 29.96 11.17 -4.95
CA SER A 837 30.58 10.84 -3.67
C SER A 837 32.04 10.41 -3.81
N LEU A 838 32.89 10.87 -2.89
CA LEU A 838 34.29 10.49 -2.77
C LEU A 838 34.68 10.32 -1.30
N THR A 839 35.18 9.15 -0.92
CA THR A 839 35.82 9.00 0.40
C THR A 839 37.29 9.43 0.33
N LEU A 840 37.68 10.34 1.22
CA LEU A 840 39.06 10.78 1.44
C LEU A 840 39.67 9.87 2.52
N ARG A 841 40.61 8.99 2.12
CA ARG A 841 41.38 8.16 3.06
C ARG A 841 42.85 8.54 2.97
N PRO A 842 43.56 8.75 4.09
CA PRO A 842 45.01 8.97 4.10
C PRO A 842 45.83 7.79 3.55
N ALA A 843 45.28 6.56 3.61
CA ALA A 843 45.89 5.34 3.08
C ALA A 843 44.92 4.62 2.13
N GLY A 844 45.23 4.61 0.83
CA GLY A 844 44.42 3.93 -0.19
C GLY A 844 44.97 4.09 -1.62
N ASN A 845 44.26 3.51 -2.60
CA ASN A 845 44.63 3.48 -4.03
C ASN A 845 44.52 4.85 -4.75
N LYS A 846 44.47 5.97 -4.02
CA LYS A 846 44.31 7.33 -4.57
C LYS A 846 45.44 8.22 -4.09
N VAL A 847 45.95 9.07 -4.99
CA VAL A 847 46.84 10.18 -4.63
C VAL A 847 46.03 11.45 -4.75
N LEU A 848 45.79 12.15 -3.64
CA LEU A 848 44.90 13.32 -3.57
C LEU A 848 45.66 14.56 -3.13
N TYR A 849 45.19 15.71 -3.59
CA TYR A 849 45.75 17.03 -3.39
C TYR A 849 44.59 18.03 -3.23
N LEU A 850 44.42 18.59 -2.03
CA LEU A 850 43.37 19.55 -1.70
C LEU A 850 43.92 20.98 -1.60
N VAL A 851 43.15 21.96 -2.03
CA VAL A 851 43.53 23.37 -1.97
C VAL A 851 42.32 24.22 -1.64
N ARG A 852 42.48 25.17 -0.73
CA ARG A 852 41.49 26.20 -0.46
C ARG A 852 41.83 27.43 -1.28
N TYR A 853 40.84 27.98 -1.97
CA TYR A 853 41.00 29.25 -2.68
C TYR A 853 40.98 30.40 -1.65
N THR A 854 41.96 31.29 -1.73
CA THR A 854 42.15 32.40 -0.77
C THR A 854 42.19 33.78 -1.43
N GLY A 855 41.92 33.83 -2.75
CA GLY A 855 42.04 35.01 -3.60
C GLY A 855 40.83 35.92 -3.59
#